data_AF-A0A4Q4Y2H7-F1
#
_entry.id   AF-A0A4Q4Y2H7-F1
#
_cell.length_a   1.000
_cell.length_b   1.000
_cell.length_c   1.000
_cell.angle_alpha   90.00
_cell.angle_beta   90.00
_cell.angle_gamma   90.00
#
_symmetry.space_group_name_H-M   'P 1'
#
loop_
_entity.id
_entity.type
_entity.pdbx_description
1 polymer ?
#
loop_
_entity_poly.entity_id
_entity_poly.type
_entity_poly.pdbx_seq_one_letter_code
_entity_poly.pdbx_strand_id
1 'polypeptide(L)'
;MAEAPSFEVQAAELAQCMRGLIAAIQDADGARDAGVRLAYFEALVGQVQELDGRLRSELDLSAAEGSRLRERENQVGRREEEVALKERAQLQEDERLRNSDAELRTRQEQLTRDLLELEKARDGQAAQSTRDVTEKLEKLVVSNDNSIATLVATNAAKEEASKKKEEELAGVREELRVARDGSEQKSQQLLDLQAKLGETLLTKERDSASAAEKITDLRAAKDSAEDRAGQLGLEVVKLEDELATANDRLADLDQTNQELESTKAAVVDRDETISRLQENLDQTKNNLESANSLALEKDETISRLQDNLDQTKSDLESANSLALEKDERIRRTQENLGQTKNDLESANRLALEKDKTIRRTQESLDRTTLDLESASRAVTGKDGTISGLQETLDRTMKSLESTNSLVLEKDKTISELRADLDRTTKELESANRLATEKEETIKVFQENLDGTRHDLESANRAVTEKDGTVSGLRESLDRIAKQRDELEKQKNDLESEKAQWAAEKNGLAGRLAALENRLEEPDVSSRPRKRGRPTFEAGEDTERDRWVQEAYHLTDLLTRYRPVVEQGNEMTHAQAVRALLRGLMPEVSRERLADFMAQAEPGHWCCYDQVLKYGYLYAGSWVQADGFCGEHKSCYHVSRGPDEAGHGTILFRLVEINEE
;
A
#
# COMPACT_ATOMS: atom_id res chain seq x y z
N MET A 1 46.98 -6.71 -2.64
CA MET A 1 46.20 -6.02 -3.68
C MET A 1 47.03 -6.09 -4.94
N ALA A 2 46.49 -6.53 -6.07
CA ALA A 2 47.16 -6.34 -7.36
C ALA A 2 46.86 -4.90 -7.81
N GLU A 3 47.88 -4.18 -8.29
CA GLU A 3 47.68 -2.85 -8.84
C GLU A 3 46.88 -2.96 -10.14
N ALA A 4 45.75 -2.26 -10.22
CA ALA A 4 44.97 -2.20 -11.45
C ALA A 4 45.81 -1.48 -12.52
N PRO A 5 45.91 -2.03 -13.75
CA PRO A 5 46.68 -1.37 -14.81
C PRO A 5 46.10 0.02 -15.08
N SER A 6 46.97 1.01 -15.28
CA SER A 6 46.52 2.40 -15.42
C SER A 6 45.61 2.56 -16.64
N PHE A 7 44.73 3.56 -16.58
CA PHE A 7 43.76 3.85 -17.63
C PHE A 7 44.43 4.09 -19.00
N GLU A 8 45.68 4.58 -19.01
CA GLU A 8 46.50 4.76 -20.21
C GLU A 8 46.90 3.43 -20.87
N VAL A 9 47.22 2.40 -20.07
CA VAL A 9 47.53 1.05 -20.57
C VAL A 9 46.29 0.42 -21.21
N GLN A 10 45.15 0.49 -20.52
CA GLN A 10 43.87 -0.01 -21.03
C GLN A 10 43.44 0.72 -22.32
N ALA A 11 43.63 2.04 -22.39
CA ALA A 11 43.38 2.83 -23.59
C ALA A 11 44.33 2.47 -24.76
N ALA A 12 45.60 2.18 -24.47
CA ALA A 12 46.57 1.76 -25.48
C ALA A 12 46.23 0.38 -26.07
N GLU A 13 45.86 -0.59 -25.24
CA GLU A 13 45.40 -1.91 -25.66
C GLU A 13 44.11 -1.83 -26.49
N LEU A 14 43.12 -1.04 -26.05
CA LEU A 14 41.88 -0.81 -26.80
C LEU A 14 42.17 -0.18 -28.17
N ALA A 15 43.05 0.82 -28.24
CA ALA A 15 43.47 1.43 -29.50
C ALA A 15 44.25 0.46 -30.42
N GLN A 16 44.95 -0.54 -29.86
CA GLN A 16 45.60 -1.60 -30.63
C GLN A 16 44.58 -2.58 -31.21
N CYS A 17 43.57 -3.00 -30.43
CA CYS A 17 42.46 -3.83 -30.90
C CYS A 17 41.63 -3.11 -31.99
N MET A 18 41.32 -1.82 -31.81
CA MET A 18 40.63 -0.98 -32.81
C MET A 18 41.38 -0.97 -34.16
N ARG A 19 42.71 -0.82 -34.14
CA ARG A 19 43.55 -0.86 -35.36
C ARG A 19 43.55 -2.24 -36.03
N GLY A 20 43.51 -3.32 -35.25
CA GLY A 20 43.34 -4.69 -35.78
C GLY A 20 42.00 -4.90 -36.48
N LEU A 21 40.90 -4.41 -35.89
CA LEU A 21 39.57 -4.47 -36.51
C LEU A 21 39.50 -3.66 -37.81
N ILE A 22 40.06 -2.45 -37.85
CA ILE A 22 40.10 -1.60 -39.05
C ILE A 22 40.85 -2.29 -40.21
N ALA A 23 41.93 -3.02 -39.91
CA ALA A 23 42.64 -3.82 -40.91
C ALA A 23 41.79 -5.01 -41.42
N ALA A 24 41.12 -5.74 -40.52
CA ALA A 24 40.28 -6.88 -40.88
C ALA A 24 39.04 -6.50 -41.73
N ILE A 25 38.54 -5.27 -41.60
CA ILE A 25 37.40 -4.75 -42.38
C ILE A 25 37.73 -4.54 -43.87
N GLN A 26 39.02 -4.51 -44.25
CA GLN A 26 39.43 -4.23 -45.63
C GLN A 26 39.34 -5.43 -46.58
N ASP A 27 39.23 -6.66 -46.04
CA ASP A 27 38.93 -7.87 -46.83
C ASP A 27 37.42 -8.18 -46.87
N ALA A 28 36.92 -8.64 -48.02
CA ALA A 28 35.49 -8.75 -48.27
C ALA A 28 34.73 -9.73 -47.35
N ASP A 29 35.36 -10.85 -46.96
CA ASP A 29 34.79 -11.77 -45.95
C ASP A 29 35.02 -11.25 -44.51
N GLY A 30 36.12 -10.52 -44.29
CA GLY A 30 36.44 -9.88 -43.02
C GLY A 30 35.42 -8.82 -42.61
N ALA A 31 34.81 -8.12 -43.58
CA ALA A 31 33.70 -7.18 -43.33
C ALA A 31 32.46 -7.84 -42.68
N ARG A 32 32.17 -9.13 -42.98
CA ARG A 32 31.07 -9.87 -42.32
C ARG A 32 31.43 -10.26 -40.89
N ASP A 33 32.62 -10.82 -40.67
CA ASP A 33 33.08 -11.23 -39.35
C ASP A 33 33.26 -10.00 -38.42
N ALA A 34 33.75 -8.88 -38.95
CA ALA A 34 33.80 -7.59 -38.26
C ALA A 34 32.40 -7.06 -37.93
N GLY A 35 31.40 -7.23 -38.80
CA GLY A 35 30.00 -6.88 -38.50
C GLY A 35 29.43 -7.68 -37.33
N VAL A 36 29.69 -8.98 -37.27
CA VAL A 36 29.29 -9.84 -36.13
C VAL A 36 30.03 -9.43 -34.84
N ARG A 37 31.34 -9.14 -34.93
CA ARG A 37 32.13 -8.66 -33.80
C ARG A 37 31.67 -7.28 -33.31
N LEU A 38 31.28 -6.37 -34.20
CA LEU A 38 30.73 -5.06 -33.85
C LEU A 38 29.39 -5.20 -33.13
N ALA A 39 28.45 -6.01 -33.65
CA ALA A 39 27.18 -6.27 -32.96
C ALA A 39 27.38 -6.90 -31.57
N TYR A 40 28.37 -7.79 -31.42
CA TYR A 40 28.76 -8.33 -30.11
C TYR A 40 29.38 -7.27 -29.18
N PHE A 41 30.17 -6.34 -29.73
CA PHE A 41 30.76 -5.24 -28.98
C PHE A 41 29.72 -4.19 -28.56
N GLU A 42 28.75 -3.88 -29.42
CA GLU A 42 27.60 -3.02 -29.09
C GLU A 42 26.72 -3.64 -28.00
N ALA A 43 26.47 -4.95 -28.06
CA ALA A 43 25.77 -5.67 -26.98
C ALA A 43 26.55 -5.64 -25.64
N LEU A 44 27.89 -5.77 -25.68
CA LEU A 44 28.75 -5.60 -24.52
C LEU A 44 28.73 -4.17 -23.96
N VAL A 45 28.78 -3.15 -24.82
CA VAL A 45 28.66 -1.74 -24.43
C VAL A 45 27.29 -1.48 -23.80
N GLY A 46 26.21 -2.05 -24.33
CA GLY A 46 24.88 -1.99 -23.73
C GLY A 46 24.83 -2.62 -22.33
N GLN A 47 25.42 -3.80 -22.15
CA GLN A 47 25.51 -4.45 -20.83
C GLN A 47 26.37 -3.65 -19.83
N VAL A 48 27.45 -3.01 -20.28
CA VAL A 48 28.27 -2.12 -19.45
C VAL A 48 27.52 -0.84 -19.07
N GLN A 49 26.72 -0.27 -19.98
CA GLN A 49 25.85 0.88 -19.69
C GLN A 49 24.71 0.52 -18.72
N GLU A 50 24.12 -0.68 -18.85
CA GLU A 50 23.14 -1.19 -17.88
C GLU A 50 23.76 -1.39 -16.49
N LEU A 51 24.97 -1.96 -16.43
CA LEU A 51 25.73 -2.12 -15.18
C LEU A 51 26.11 -0.77 -14.54
N ASP A 52 26.54 0.22 -15.32
CA ASP A 52 26.82 1.58 -14.83
C ASP A 52 25.54 2.27 -14.32
N GLY A 53 24.41 2.15 -15.04
CA GLY A 53 23.10 2.63 -14.60
C GLY A 53 22.63 1.99 -13.29
N ARG A 54 22.84 0.68 -13.13
CA ARG A 54 22.56 -0.05 -11.88
C ARG A 54 23.51 0.36 -10.75
N LEU A 55 24.81 0.46 -10.99
CA LEU A 55 25.80 0.91 -10.01
C LEU A 55 25.51 2.32 -9.50
N ARG A 56 25.11 3.25 -10.38
CA ARG A 56 24.66 4.60 -9.98
C ARG A 56 23.39 4.54 -9.13
N SER A 57 22.42 3.71 -9.52
CA SER A 57 21.18 3.52 -8.76
C SER A 57 21.45 2.96 -7.35
N GLU A 58 22.36 2.00 -7.22
CA GLU A 58 22.82 1.45 -5.94
C GLU A 58 23.61 2.50 -5.13
N LEU A 59 24.40 3.36 -5.78
CA LEU A 59 25.11 4.48 -5.14
C LEU A 59 24.14 5.54 -4.58
N ASP A 60 23.13 5.92 -5.35
CA ASP A 60 22.10 6.88 -4.95
C ASP A 60 21.21 6.33 -3.82
N LEU A 61 20.86 5.04 -3.87
CA LEU A 61 20.20 4.34 -2.77
C LEU A 61 21.07 4.35 -1.50
N SER A 62 22.37 4.03 -1.62
CA SER A 62 23.31 4.06 -0.49
C SER A 62 23.49 5.47 0.08
N ALA A 63 23.52 6.51 -0.77
CA ALA A 63 23.55 7.90 -0.35
C ALA A 63 22.25 8.34 0.37
N ALA A 64 21.10 7.85 -0.08
CA ALA A 64 19.82 8.06 0.58
C ALA A 64 19.74 7.33 1.93
N GLU A 65 20.24 6.11 2.05
CA GLU A 65 20.35 5.38 3.32
C GLU A 65 21.33 6.04 4.29
N GLY A 66 22.51 6.44 3.83
CA GLY A 66 23.48 7.22 4.63
C GLY A 66 22.95 8.60 5.05
N SER A 67 21.93 9.13 4.37
CA SER A 67 21.22 10.35 4.80
C SER A 67 20.13 10.04 5.84
N ARG A 68 19.36 8.97 5.65
CA ARG A 68 18.38 8.46 6.63
C ARG A 68 19.03 8.02 7.94
N LEU A 69 20.24 7.45 7.90
CA LEU A 69 21.02 7.07 9.08
C LEU A 69 21.44 8.32 9.86
N ARG A 70 22.03 9.32 9.21
CA ARG A 70 22.39 10.61 9.84
C ARG A 70 21.17 11.35 10.39
N GLU A 71 20.01 11.26 9.75
CA GLU A 71 18.77 11.81 10.33
C GLU A 71 18.33 11.03 11.58
N ARG A 72 18.43 9.70 11.60
CA ARG A 72 18.16 8.88 12.80
C ARG A 72 19.13 9.21 13.94
N GLU A 73 20.43 9.35 13.66
CA GLU A 73 21.43 9.79 14.65
C GLU A 73 21.06 11.17 15.22
N ASN A 74 20.71 12.13 14.36
CA ASN A 74 20.22 13.45 14.78
C ASN A 74 18.88 13.41 15.55
N GLN A 75 18.05 12.37 15.37
CA GLN A 75 16.84 12.17 16.18
C GLN A 75 17.15 11.48 17.53
N VAL A 76 18.14 10.60 17.57
CA VAL A 76 18.63 9.96 18.83
C VAL A 76 19.29 11.01 19.72
N GLY A 77 20.26 11.78 19.21
CA GLY A 77 20.95 12.81 20.00
C GLY A 77 20.01 13.87 20.59
N ARG A 78 18.96 14.27 19.86
CA ARG A 78 17.92 15.17 20.38
C ARG A 78 17.07 14.54 21.50
N ARG A 79 16.83 13.23 21.46
CA ARG A 79 16.14 12.50 22.54
C ARG A 79 17.04 12.30 23.75
N GLU A 80 18.32 12.04 23.54
CA GLU A 80 19.32 11.96 24.62
C GLU A 80 19.48 13.31 25.32
N GLU A 81 19.50 14.43 24.58
CA GLU A 81 19.48 15.77 25.15
C GLU A 81 18.17 16.08 25.89
N GLU A 82 17.01 15.69 25.34
CA GLU A 82 15.71 15.83 26.03
C GLU A 82 15.63 15.02 27.33
N VAL A 83 16.18 13.80 27.35
CA VAL A 83 16.29 12.96 28.56
C VAL A 83 17.25 13.59 29.57
N ALA A 84 18.45 14.01 29.14
CA ALA A 84 19.43 14.65 30.03
C ALA A 84 18.91 15.99 30.63
N LEU A 85 18.06 16.72 29.89
CA LEU A 85 17.37 17.91 30.41
C LEU A 85 16.30 17.54 31.45
N LYS A 86 15.54 16.47 31.24
CA LYS A 86 14.56 15.97 32.23
C LYS A 86 15.24 15.43 33.48
N GLU A 87 16.32 14.67 33.34
CA GLU A 87 17.12 14.17 34.47
C GLU A 87 17.72 15.33 35.28
N ARG A 88 18.25 16.38 34.62
CA ARG A 88 18.72 17.59 35.31
C ARG A 88 17.60 18.33 36.04
N ALA A 89 16.43 18.47 35.43
CA ALA A 89 15.26 19.09 36.08
C ALA A 89 14.77 18.26 37.29
N GLN A 90 14.75 16.94 37.18
CA GLN A 90 14.39 16.04 38.27
C GLN A 90 15.42 16.08 39.40
N LEU A 91 16.72 16.11 39.09
CA LEU A 91 17.78 16.27 40.10
C LEU A 91 17.70 17.63 40.82
N GLN A 92 17.33 18.71 40.12
CA GLN A 92 17.09 20.02 40.75
C GLN A 92 15.86 20.02 41.67
N GLU A 93 14.81 19.27 41.34
CA GLU A 93 13.64 19.15 42.20
C GLU A 93 13.90 18.21 43.40
N ASP A 94 14.64 17.11 43.21
CA ASP A 94 15.16 16.28 44.31
C ASP A 94 16.07 17.08 45.26
N GLU A 95 16.91 17.98 44.72
CA GLU A 95 17.75 18.88 45.52
C GLU A 95 16.91 19.91 46.29
N ARG A 96 15.88 20.49 45.68
CA ARG A 96 14.89 21.34 46.38
C ARG A 96 14.17 20.60 47.49
N LEU A 97 13.73 19.37 47.25
CA LEU A 97 13.06 18.53 48.25
C LEU A 97 14.01 18.21 49.41
N ARG A 98 15.28 17.88 49.14
CA ARG A 98 16.31 17.69 50.18
C ARG A 98 16.59 18.95 50.99
N ASN A 99 16.61 20.12 50.35
CA ASN A 99 16.79 21.40 51.04
C ASN A 99 15.55 21.73 51.89
N SER A 100 14.34 21.50 51.39
CA SER A 100 13.09 21.60 52.15
C SER A 100 13.07 20.65 53.36
N ASP A 101 13.51 19.40 53.20
CA ASP A 101 13.67 18.44 54.29
C ASP A 101 14.70 18.90 55.34
N ALA A 102 15.79 19.55 54.91
CA ALA A 102 16.80 20.11 55.81
C ALA A 102 16.28 21.34 56.57
N GLU A 103 15.52 22.22 55.92
CA GLU A 103 14.81 23.34 56.56
C GLU A 103 13.74 22.83 57.54
N LEU A 104 12.99 21.79 57.19
CA LEU A 104 12.02 21.16 58.09
C LEU A 104 12.69 20.50 59.31
N ARG A 105 13.82 19.80 59.12
CA ARG A 105 14.60 19.21 60.24
C ARG A 105 15.20 20.26 61.15
N THR A 106 15.87 21.28 60.61
CA THR A 106 16.43 22.37 61.43
C THR A 106 15.33 23.15 62.15
N ARG A 107 14.14 23.31 61.56
CA ARG A 107 12.97 23.89 62.21
C ARG A 107 12.32 22.97 63.25
N GLN A 108 12.36 21.66 63.05
CA GLN A 108 11.95 20.67 64.07
C GLN A 108 12.91 20.68 65.26
N GLU A 109 14.23 20.67 65.03
CA GLU A 109 15.27 20.82 66.05
C GLU A 109 15.16 22.16 66.80
N GLN A 110 14.79 23.23 66.10
CA GLN A 110 14.48 24.52 66.70
C GLN A 110 13.27 24.40 67.63
N LEU A 111 12.14 23.86 67.15
CA LEU A 111 10.95 23.65 67.98
C LEU A 111 11.20 22.71 69.17
N THR A 112 12.04 21.67 69.03
CA THR A 112 12.43 20.81 70.15
C THR A 112 13.31 21.56 71.17
N ARG A 113 14.20 22.46 70.73
CA ARG A 113 14.94 23.35 71.64
C ARG A 113 14.01 24.35 72.32
N ASP A 114 13.13 25.01 71.58
CA ASP A 114 12.17 26.00 72.08
C ASP A 114 11.22 25.35 73.11
N LEU A 115 10.72 24.12 72.84
CA LEU A 115 9.93 23.33 73.79
C LEU A 115 10.73 23.00 75.07
N LEU A 116 11.97 22.54 74.93
CA LEU A 116 12.80 22.15 76.07
C LEU A 116 13.28 23.37 76.90
N GLU A 117 13.34 24.56 76.30
CA GLU A 117 13.49 25.83 77.01
C GLU A 117 12.18 26.26 77.71
N LEU A 118 11.02 26.07 77.08
CA LEU A 118 9.71 26.30 77.72
C LEU A 118 9.46 25.34 78.88
N GLU A 119 9.90 24.08 78.80
CA GLU A 119 9.85 23.15 79.94
C GLU A 119 10.79 23.56 81.05
N LYS A 120 12.04 23.94 80.76
CA LYS A 120 12.95 24.53 81.76
C LYS A 120 12.39 25.80 82.40
N ALA A 121 11.68 26.64 81.63
CA ALA A 121 11.02 27.83 82.14
C ALA A 121 9.81 27.49 83.03
N ARG A 122 8.97 26.54 82.60
CA ARG A 122 7.84 25.99 83.39
C ARG A 122 8.33 25.39 84.70
N ASP A 123 9.38 24.56 84.65
CA ASP A 123 9.90 23.83 85.80
C ASP A 123 10.70 24.76 86.72
N GLY A 124 11.38 25.76 86.16
CA GLY A 124 11.95 26.88 86.91
C GLY A 124 10.88 27.74 87.60
N GLN A 125 9.77 28.04 86.92
CA GLN A 125 8.63 28.76 87.50
C GLN A 125 7.89 27.91 88.55
N ALA A 126 7.82 26.59 88.38
CA ALA A 126 7.29 25.66 89.37
C ALA A 126 8.21 25.60 90.60
N ALA A 127 9.52 25.46 90.41
CA ALA A 127 10.53 25.50 91.48
C ALA A 127 10.60 26.86 92.20
N GLN A 128 10.32 27.96 91.49
CA GLN A 128 10.19 29.27 92.10
C GLN A 128 8.85 29.42 92.85
N SER A 129 7.76 28.87 92.31
CA SER A 129 6.45 28.85 92.98
C SER A 129 6.47 27.99 94.25
N THR A 130 7.17 26.85 94.24
CA THR A 130 7.37 26.03 95.44
C THR A 130 8.29 26.72 96.43
N ARG A 131 9.36 27.41 96.00
CA ARG A 131 10.16 28.28 96.89
C ARG A 131 9.35 29.38 97.53
N ASP A 132 8.55 30.10 96.75
CA ASP A 132 7.63 31.14 97.21
C ASP A 132 6.62 30.61 98.23
N VAL A 133 6.16 29.35 98.06
CA VAL A 133 5.25 28.68 98.98
C VAL A 133 5.99 28.19 100.23
N THR A 134 7.20 27.64 100.12
CA THR A 134 8.00 27.24 101.29
C THR A 134 8.45 28.44 102.10
N GLU A 135 8.83 29.56 101.48
CA GLU A 135 9.20 30.79 102.19
C GLU A 135 7.98 31.42 102.89
N LYS A 136 6.78 31.34 102.29
CA LYS A 136 5.52 31.71 102.95
C LYS A 136 5.16 30.75 104.09
N LEU A 137 5.43 29.45 103.95
CA LEU A 137 5.25 28.46 105.01
C LEU A 137 6.25 28.65 106.14
N GLU A 138 7.53 28.91 105.88
CA GLU A 138 8.53 29.25 106.89
C GLU A 138 8.16 30.54 107.62
N LYS A 139 7.68 31.57 106.91
CA LYS A 139 7.16 32.80 107.54
C LYS A 139 5.92 32.55 108.40
N LEU A 140 5.05 31.62 108.01
CA LEU A 140 3.93 31.17 108.83
C LEU A 140 4.38 30.34 110.04
N VAL A 141 5.35 29.43 109.88
CA VAL A 141 5.95 28.63 110.96
C VAL A 141 6.61 29.56 111.98
N VAL A 142 7.49 30.48 111.55
CA VAL A 142 8.10 31.48 112.44
C VAL A 142 7.04 32.38 113.10
N SER A 143 5.95 32.73 112.42
CA SER A 143 4.84 33.47 113.04
C SER A 143 4.05 32.61 114.06
N ASN A 144 3.97 31.30 113.85
CA ASN A 144 3.29 30.36 114.74
C ASN A 144 4.18 30.00 115.94
N ASP A 145 5.48 29.82 115.75
CA ASP A 145 6.47 29.58 116.79
C ASP A 145 6.61 30.80 117.72
N ASN A 146 6.55 32.02 117.19
CA ASN A 146 6.43 33.23 118.02
C ASN A 146 5.10 33.27 118.83
N SER A 147 4.03 32.68 118.31
CA SER A 147 2.74 32.55 119.01
C SER A 147 2.79 31.45 120.09
N ILE A 148 3.48 30.34 119.82
CA ILE A 148 3.74 29.27 120.78
C ILE A 148 4.69 29.76 121.88
N ALA A 149 5.75 30.52 121.54
CA ALA A 149 6.68 31.11 122.50
C ALA A 149 5.98 32.10 123.45
N THR A 150 5.03 32.90 122.97
CA THR A 150 4.21 33.76 123.83
C THR A 150 3.25 32.95 124.71
N LEU A 151 2.66 31.86 124.22
CA LEU A 151 1.85 30.95 125.04
C LEU A 151 2.67 30.25 126.14
N VAL A 152 3.87 29.76 125.81
CA VAL A 152 4.82 29.16 126.77
C VAL A 152 5.25 30.19 127.82
N ALA A 153 5.57 31.42 127.43
CA ALA A 153 5.88 32.50 128.36
C ALA A 153 4.71 32.82 129.31
N THR A 154 3.46 32.83 128.83
CA THR A 154 2.28 33.03 129.69
C THR A 154 1.96 31.85 130.61
N ASN A 155 2.39 30.63 130.28
CA ASN A 155 2.29 29.48 131.18
C ASN A 155 3.40 29.49 132.25
N ALA A 156 4.64 29.80 131.88
CA ALA A 156 5.74 29.94 132.85
C ALA A 156 5.44 31.00 133.92
N ALA A 157 4.91 32.16 133.51
CA ALA A 157 4.43 33.20 134.43
C ALA A 157 3.28 32.76 135.36
N LYS A 158 2.64 31.63 135.07
CA LYS A 158 1.52 31.05 135.85
C LYS A 158 2.00 30.05 136.90
N GLU A 159 3.07 29.29 136.59
CA GLU A 159 3.74 28.39 137.55
C GLU A 159 4.56 29.17 138.58
N GLU A 160 5.20 30.27 138.17
CA GLU A 160 5.87 31.21 139.09
C GLU A 160 4.88 31.76 140.15
N ALA A 161 3.62 31.95 139.75
CA ALA A 161 2.53 32.42 140.61
C ALA A 161 1.92 31.32 141.50
N SER A 162 2.11 30.03 141.20
CA SER A 162 1.66 28.93 142.08
C SER A 162 2.68 28.64 143.19
N LYS A 163 3.98 28.55 142.85
CA LYS A 163 5.06 28.32 143.84
C LYS A 163 5.01 29.33 144.99
N LYS A 164 4.80 30.61 144.66
CA LYS A 164 4.71 31.70 145.64
C LYS A 164 3.56 31.55 146.65
N LYS A 165 2.52 30.77 146.33
CA LYS A 165 1.43 30.43 147.27
C LYS A 165 1.69 29.17 148.10
N GLU A 166 2.59 28.31 147.66
CA GLU A 166 3.02 27.14 148.45
C GLU A 166 4.01 27.57 149.56
N GLU A 167 4.85 28.58 149.29
CA GLU A 167 5.71 29.22 150.28
C GLU A 167 4.89 29.91 151.41
N GLU A 168 3.80 30.62 151.05
CA GLU A 168 2.87 31.22 152.02
C GLU A 168 2.18 30.16 152.92
N LEU A 169 2.00 28.93 152.43
CA LEU A 169 1.45 27.80 153.20
C LEU A 169 2.49 27.05 154.07
N ALA A 170 3.78 27.25 153.82
CA ALA A 170 4.84 26.69 154.65
C ALA A 170 4.97 27.44 156.00
N GLY A 171 4.89 28.78 155.98
CA GLY A 171 5.05 29.62 157.18
C GLY A 171 4.03 29.30 158.29
N VAL A 172 2.77 29.09 157.92
CA VAL A 172 1.66 28.82 158.86
C VAL A 172 1.84 27.50 159.65
N ARG A 173 2.72 26.60 159.21
CA ARG A 173 2.96 25.30 159.87
C ARG A 173 3.97 25.36 161.03
N GLU A 174 4.85 26.35 161.06
CA GLU A 174 5.87 26.47 162.13
C GLU A 174 5.36 27.29 163.33
N GLU A 175 4.46 28.27 163.12
CA GLU A 175 3.84 29.04 164.22
C GLU A 175 3.06 28.13 165.21
N LEU A 176 2.49 27.03 164.71
CA LEU A 176 1.80 26.02 165.52
C LEU A 176 2.73 25.15 166.38
N ARG A 177 4.05 25.17 166.13
CA ARG A 177 5.05 24.42 166.90
C ARG A 177 5.51 25.20 168.15
N VAL A 178 5.61 26.52 168.03
CA VAL A 178 6.10 27.42 169.10
C VAL A 178 5.11 27.53 170.28
N ALA A 179 3.82 27.27 170.05
CA ALA A 179 2.77 27.43 171.07
C ALA A 179 2.76 26.39 172.20
N ARG A 180 3.65 25.38 172.19
CA ARG A 180 3.60 24.24 173.13
C ARG A 180 4.61 24.29 174.29
N ASP A 181 5.75 24.95 174.10
CA ASP A 181 6.89 24.83 175.02
C ASP A 181 6.95 25.93 176.10
N GLY A 182 5.89 26.75 176.22
CA GLY A 182 5.85 27.96 177.06
C GLY A 182 5.48 27.76 178.54
N SER A 183 5.33 26.54 179.04
CA SER A 183 4.66 26.28 180.33
C SER A 183 5.57 26.02 181.54
N GLU A 184 6.87 25.76 181.37
CA GLU A 184 7.74 25.24 182.46
C GLU A 184 8.91 26.15 182.89
N GLN A 185 8.95 27.42 182.48
CA GLN A 185 9.95 28.40 182.97
C GLN A 185 9.34 29.56 183.78
N LYS A 186 8.60 29.23 184.85
CA LYS A 186 8.11 30.22 185.85
C LYS A 186 8.33 29.80 187.32
N SER A 187 9.56 29.41 187.65
CA SER A 187 9.98 29.14 189.06
C SER A 187 11.25 29.90 189.51
N GLN A 188 11.90 30.67 188.62
CA GLN A 188 13.24 31.25 188.86
C GLN A 188 13.28 32.79 188.95
N GLN A 189 12.27 33.42 189.58
CA GLN A 189 12.28 34.88 189.83
C GLN A 189 11.89 35.33 191.26
N LEU A 190 11.67 34.41 192.21
CA LEU A 190 11.43 34.75 193.62
C LEU A 190 12.20 33.83 194.58
N LEU A 191 13.51 33.74 194.40
CA LEU A 191 14.44 33.13 195.36
C LEU A 191 15.66 34.03 195.69
N ASP A 192 15.51 35.35 195.51
CA ASP A 192 16.56 36.34 195.79
C ASP A 192 16.03 37.61 196.49
N LEU A 193 15.28 37.39 197.57
CA LEU A 193 15.13 38.37 198.66
C LEU A 193 15.43 37.71 200.02
N GLN A 194 16.51 36.94 200.04
CA GLN A 194 17.18 36.58 201.28
C GLN A 194 17.86 37.85 201.86
N ALA A 195 18.00 37.90 203.19
CA ALA A 195 18.75 38.95 203.91
C ALA A 195 18.23 40.41 203.81
N LYS A 196 17.14 40.69 204.52
CA LYS A 196 17.16 41.81 205.48
C LYS A 196 16.83 41.31 206.89
N LEU A 197 17.34 42.07 207.87
CA LEU A 197 17.46 41.76 209.30
C LEU A 197 16.12 41.38 209.96
N GLY A 198 16.10 40.66 211.09
CA GLY A 198 17.23 40.30 211.96
C GLY A 198 17.23 40.96 213.35
N GLU A 199 16.05 41.37 213.84
CA GLU A 199 15.77 41.96 215.16
C GLU A 199 14.29 41.65 215.51
N THR A 200 13.84 41.36 216.75
CA THR A 200 14.50 41.20 218.06
C THR A 200 13.85 40.08 218.92
N LEU A 201 14.68 39.33 219.65
CA LEU A 201 14.53 38.84 221.04
C LEU A 201 13.15 38.48 221.65
N LEU A 202 13.08 37.23 222.16
CA LEU A 202 12.39 36.76 223.39
C LEU A 202 10.83 36.70 223.36
N THR A 203 10.14 35.84 224.13
CA THR A 203 10.52 34.96 225.27
C THR A 203 9.99 33.51 225.12
N LYS A 204 10.65 32.55 225.82
CA LYS A 204 10.12 31.45 226.69
C LYS A 204 8.66 30.97 226.51
N GLU A 205 8.28 29.70 226.71
CA GLU A 205 8.74 28.60 227.58
C GLU A 205 8.05 27.28 227.06
N ARG A 206 8.30 26.00 227.45
CA ARG A 206 8.89 25.39 228.65
C ARG A 206 9.21 23.87 228.45
N ASP A 207 10.19 23.33 229.20
CA ASP A 207 10.47 21.95 229.71
C ASP A 207 9.99 20.69 228.91
N SER A 208 10.81 19.69 228.55
CA SER A 208 11.50 18.64 229.35
C SER A 208 10.56 17.60 230.02
N ALA A 209 10.86 16.30 230.19
CA ALA A 209 12.03 15.44 229.94
C ALA A 209 11.56 13.99 229.62
N SER A 210 12.39 12.97 229.34
CA SER A 210 13.16 12.17 230.33
C SER A 210 13.91 11.02 229.63
N ALA A 211 14.80 10.31 230.34
CA ALA A 211 15.52 9.13 229.83
C ALA A 211 15.25 7.88 230.70
N ALA A 212 15.13 6.70 230.06
CA ALA A 212 15.12 5.39 230.74
C ALA A 212 15.37 4.20 229.79
N GLU A 213 14.88 4.26 228.54
CA GLU A 213 14.66 3.09 227.69
C GLU A 213 15.61 3.10 226.47
N LYS A 214 16.53 2.11 226.38
CA LYS A 214 17.53 2.06 225.28
C LYS A 214 18.20 0.71 225.00
N ILE A 215 17.54 -0.40 225.34
CA ILE A 215 18.06 -1.78 225.10
C ILE A 215 17.16 -2.60 224.15
N THR A 216 15.97 -2.08 223.82
CA THR A 216 14.96 -2.68 222.94
C THR A 216 15.20 -2.42 221.45
N ASP A 217 15.57 -1.20 221.10
CA ASP A 217 15.27 -0.63 219.76
C ASP A 217 16.17 -1.18 218.64
N LEU A 218 17.34 -1.72 218.98
CA LEU A 218 18.29 -2.29 218.02
C LEU A 218 17.79 -3.55 217.30
N ARG A 219 16.66 -4.14 217.71
CA ARG A 219 16.03 -5.27 217.00
C ARG A 219 15.11 -4.83 215.86
N ALA A 220 14.39 -3.71 215.99
CA ALA A 220 13.48 -3.23 214.95
C ALA A 220 14.20 -2.70 213.70
N ALA A 221 15.47 -2.28 213.84
CA ALA A 221 16.26 -1.73 212.74
C ALA A 221 16.73 -2.78 211.71
N LYS A 222 16.59 -4.09 211.97
CA LYS A 222 16.97 -5.15 211.03
C LYS A 222 15.93 -5.32 209.92
N ASP A 223 14.67 -5.50 210.29
CA ASP A 223 13.67 -6.10 209.39
C ASP A 223 13.30 -5.14 208.24
N SER A 224 13.28 -3.83 208.51
CA SER A 224 13.07 -2.79 207.48
C SER A 224 14.19 -2.71 206.41
N ALA A 225 15.31 -3.41 206.57
CA ALA A 225 16.36 -3.50 205.55
C ALA A 225 16.08 -4.61 204.51
N GLU A 226 15.37 -5.66 204.91
CA GLU A 226 15.11 -6.83 204.04
C GLU A 226 14.02 -6.52 203.00
N ASP A 227 12.99 -5.75 203.35
CA ASP A 227 11.94 -5.29 202.41
C ASP A 227 12.50 -4.46 201.22
N ARG A 228 13.53 -3.64 201.45
CA ARG A 228 14.14 -2.82 200.38
C ARG A 228 14.92 -3.65 199.36
N ALA A 229 15.46 -4.80 199.76
CA ALA A 229 16.12 -5.71 198.82
C ALA A 229 15.11 -6.34 197.85
N GLY A 230 13.89 -6.63 198.33
CA GLY A 230 12.81 -7.19 197.51
C GLY A 230 12.33 -6.26 196.39
N GLN A 231 12.27 -4.94 196.64
CA GLN A 231 11.81 -3.98 195.63
C GLN A 231 12.80 -3.82 194.47
N LEU A 232 14.11 -3.74 194.74
CA LEU A 232 15.14 -3.59 193.71
C LEU A 232 15.21 -4.82 192.77
N GLY A 233 14.92 -6.03 193.29
CA GLY A 233 14.86 -7.23 192.47
C GLY A 233 13.75 -7.21 191.39
N LEU A 234 12.67 -6.46 191.62
CA LEU A 234 11.55 -6.33 190.67
C LEU A 234 11.81 -5.29 189.56
N GLU A 235 12.71 -4.32 189.79
CA GLU A 235 13.10 -3.35 188.74
C GLU A 235 14.11 -3.95 187.76
N VAL A 236 15.03 -4.81 188.23
CA VAL A 236 15.99 -5.51 187.37
C VAL A 236 15.27 -6.37 186.32
N VAL A 237 14.30 -7.19 186.73
CA VAL A 237 13.54 -8.07 185.81
C VAL A 237 12.79 -7.27 184.73
N LYS A 238 12.26 -6.08 185.06
CA LYS A 238 11.63 -5.20 184.06
C LYS A 238 12.62 -4.67 183.03
N LEU A 239 13.83 -4.28 183.47
CA LEU A 239 14.87 -3.80 182.56
C LEU A 239 15.42 -4.93 181.69
N GLU A 240 15.42 -6.17 182.18
CA GLU A 240 15.75 -7.36 181.39
C GLU A 240 14.68 -7.66 180.31
N ASP A 241 13.38 -7.58 180.65
CA ASP A 241 12.28 -7.67 179.67
C ASP A 241 12.33 -6.52 178.63
N GLU A 242 12.54 -5.28 179.06
CA GLU A 242 12.67 -4.13 178.15
C GLU A 242 13.87 -4.28 177.21
N LEU A 243 15.03 -4.76 177.71
CA LEU A 243 16.21 -5.05 176.90
C LEU A 243 15.96 -6.18 175.88
N ALA A 244 15.19 -7.21 176.24
CA ALA A 244 14.79 -8.26 175.30
C ALA A 244 13.96 -7.67 174.14
N THR A 245 12.91 -6.90 174.44
CA THR A 245 12.09 -6.26 173.38
C THR A 245 12.85 -5.23 172.54
N ALA A 246 13.94 -4.65 173.05
CA ALA A 246 14.83 -3.77 172.30
C ALA A 246 15.71 -4.57 171.31
N ASN A 247 16.19 -5.75 171.71
CA ASN A 247 16.95 -6.65 170.83
C ASN A 247 16.08 -7.24 169.71
N ASP A 248 14.84 -7.63 170.01
CA ASP A 248 13.88 -8.11 168.99
C ASP A 248 13.65 -7.06 167.89
N ARG A 249 13.46 -5.78 168.29
CA ARG A 249 13.33 -4.65 167.35
C ARG A 249 14.59 -4.37 166.52
N LEU A 250 15.77 -4.69 167.05
CA LEU A 250 17.02 -4.60 166.28
C LEU A 250 17.10 -5.72 165.23
N ALA A 251 16.63 -6.93 165.55
CA ALA A 251 16.51 -8.01 164.57
C ALA A 251 15.50 -7.67 163.45
N ASP A 252 14.34 -7.09 163.78
CA ASP A 252 13.37 -6.59 162.79
C ASP A 252 13.98 -5.49 161.90
N LEU A 253 14.79 -4.59 162.47
CA LEU A 253 15.50 -3.54 161.71
C LEU A 253 16.58 -4.12 160.80
N ASP A 254 17.36 -5.11 161.26
CA ASP A 254 18.36 -5.77 160.44
C ASP A 254 17.72 -6.61 159.31
N GLN A 255 16.57 -7.25 159.54
CA GLN A 255 15.81 -7.90 158.48
C GLN A 255 15.29 -6.90 157.46
N THR A 256 14.63 -5.81 157.90
CA THR A 256 14.08 -4.80 156.98
C THR A 256 15.19 -4.04 156.21
N ASN A 257 16.38 -3.89 156.78
CA ASN A 257 17.57 -3.41 156.06
C ASN A 257 18.05 -4.41 154.98
N GLN A 258 18.04 -5.72 155.25
CA GLN A 258 18.36 -6.74 154.24
C GLN A 258 17.33 -6.79 153.11
N GLU A 259 16.04 -6.64 153.42
CA GLU A 259 14.97 -6.51 152.44
C GLU A 259 15.10 -5.21 151.61
N LEU A 260 15.57 -4.11 152.22
CA LEU A 260 15.86 -2.86 151.54
C LEU A 260 17.05 -2.95 150.58
N GLU A 261 18.15 -3.61 150.96
CA GLU A 261 19.28 -3.83 150.03
C GLU A 261 18.92 -4.82 148.91
N SER A 262 18.14 -5.87 149.22
CA SER A 262 17.61 -6.80 148.22
C SER A 262 16.71 -6.08 147.19
N THR A 263 15.83 -5.20 147.65
CA THR A 263 14.96 -4.41 146.76
C THR A 263 15.73 -3.34 145.98
N LYS A 264 16.76 -2.70 146.55
CA LYS A 264 17.69 -1.82 145.80
C LYS A 264 18.40 -2.57 144.67
N ALA A 265 18.94 -3.76 144.94
CA ALA A 265 19.58 -4.58 143.92
C ALA A 265 18.60 -4.96 142.79
N ALA A 266 17.36 -5.32 143.15
CA ALA A 266 16.30 -5.61 142.18
C ALA A 266 15.79 -4.37 141.41
N VAL A 267 15.99 -3.15 141.93
CA VAL A 267 15.76 -1.89 141.18
C VAL A 267 16.89 -1.67 140.17
N VAL A 268 18.16 -1.84 140.57
CA VAL A 268 19.31 -1.67 139.65
C VAL A 268 19.25 -2.66 138.47
N ASP A 269 18.94 -3.94 138.73
CA ASP A 269 18.76 -4.95 137.66
C ASP A 269 17.60 -4.61 136.71
N ARG A 270 16.53 -3.99 137.24
CA ARG A 270 15.42 -3.47 136.43
C ARG A 270 15.82 -2.23 135.63
N ASP A 271 16.60 -1.31 136.19
CA ASP A 271 17.06 -0.12 135.49
C ASP A 271 18.06 -0.46 134.37
N GLU A 272 18.94 -1.45 134.58
CA GLU A 272 19.75 -2.05 133.50
C GLU A 272 18.87 -2.70 132.43
N THR A 273 17.84 -3.45 132.83
CA THR A 273 16.91 -4.10 131.90
C THR A 273 16.09 -3.08 131.10
N ILE A 274 15.63 -2.00 131.74
CA ILE A 274 14.94 -0.87 131.09
C ILE A 274 15.88 -0.18 130.09
N SER A 275 17.14 0.06 130.47
CA SER A 275 18.15 0.65 129.58
C SER A 275 18.39 -0.21 128.34
N ARG A 276 18.54 -1.54 128.51
CA ARG A 276 18.65 -2.48 127.38
C ARG A 276 17.38 -2.51 126.53
N LEU A 277 16.19 -2.42 127.12
CA LEU A 277 14.93 -2.37 126.38
C LEU A 277 14.76 -1.06 125.60
N GLN A 278 15.25 0.07 126.13
CA GLN A 278 15.31 1.36 125.42
C GLN A 278 16.27 1.29 124.23
N GLU A 279 17.49 0.76 124.41
CA GLU A 279 18.44 0.56 123.31
C GLU A 279 17.87 -0.34 122.19
N ASN A 280 17.21 -1.44 122.55
CA ASN A 280 16.52 -2.30 121.59
C ASN A 280 15.32 -1.60 120.91
N LEU A 281 14.59 -0.73 121.63
CA LEU A 281 13.47 0.04 121.08
C LEU A 281 13.96 1.08 120.07
N ASP A 282 15.03 1.82 120.39
CA ASP A 282 15.64 2.78 119.47
C ASP A 282 16.26 2.08 118.25
N GLN A 283 16.93 0.93 118.44
CA GLN A 283 17.48 0.16 117.31
C GLN A 283 16.37 -0.43 116.42
N THR A 284 15.28 -0.95 116.99
CA THR A 284 14.14 -1.43 116.19
C THR A 284 13.39 -0.29 115.49
N LYS A 285 13.29 0.89 116.11
CA LYS A 285 12.76 2.10 115.48
C LYS A 285 13.64 2.55 114.29
N ASN A 286 14.96 2.65 114.47
CA ASN A 286 15.90 3.01 113.40
C ASN A 286 15.86 2.00 112.23
N ASN A 287 15.71 0.70 112.54
CA ASN A 287 15.50 -0.34 111.53
C ASN A 287 14.16 -0.19 110.80
N LEU A 288 13.09 0.19 111.50
CA LEU A 288 11.76 0.42 110.90
C LEU A 288 11.74 1.68 110.02
N GLU A 289 12.38 2.76 110.43
CA GLU A 289 12.54 3.98 109.62
C GLU A 289 13.37 3.67 108.36
N SER A 290 14.45 2.89 108.49
CA SER A 290 15.25 2.40 107.35
C SER A 290 14.43 1.51 106.40
N ALA A 291 13.60 0.60 106.93
CA ALA A 291 12.74 -0.27 106.16
C ALA A 291 11.62 0.50 105.43
N ASN A 292 11.03 1.51 106.07
CA ASN A 292 10.05 2.40 105.44
C ASN A 292 10.68 3.24 104.32
N SER A 293 11.90 3.76 104.53
CA SER A 293 12.64 4.50 103.48
C SER A 293 12.93 3.60 102.27
N LEU A 294 13.35 2.35 102.51
CA LEU A 294 13.54 1.36 101.45
C LEU A 294 12.22 0.99 100.75
N ALA A 295 11.11 0.87 101.49
CA ALA A 295 9.79 0.60 100.91
C ALA A 295 9.36 1.72 99.96
N LEU A 296 9.48 2.99 100.39
CA LEU A 296 9.18 4.17 99.56
C LEU A 296 10.05 4.23 98.30
N GLU A 297 11.36 3.93 98.40
CA GLU A 297 12.25 3.85 97.23
C GLU A 297 11.81 2.74 96.24
N LYS A 298 11.27 1.63 96.75
CA LYS A 298 10.76 0.53 95.92
C LYS A 298 9.39 0.83 95.33
N ASP A 299 8.51 1.53 96.04
CA ASP A 299 7.23 2.01 95.52
C ASP A 299 7.43 3.06 94.41
N GLU A 300 8.37 4.01 94.59
CA GLU A 300 8.80 4.91 93.50
C GLU A 300 9.36 4.12 92.30
N THR A 301 10.19 3.10 92.55
CA THR A 301 10.74 2.25 91.48
C THR A 301 9.63 1.49 90.75
N ILE A 302 8.63 0.98 91.46
CA ILE A 302 7.46 0.29 90.90
C ILE A 302 6.62 1.26 90.06
N SER A 303 6.35 2.48 90.53
CA SER A 303 5.63 3.51 89.78
C SER A 303 6.35 3.81 88.45
N ARG A 304 7.66 4.10 88.51
CA ARG A 304 8.46 4.35 87.29
C ARG A 304 8.47 3.15 86.33
N LEU A 305 8.41 1.92 86.83
CA LEU A 305 8.30 0.72 86.00
C LEU A 305 6.90 0.54 85.39
N GLN A 306 5.84 0.98 86.07
CA GLN A 306 4.48 1.02 85.54
C GLN A 306 4.36 2.08 84.43
N ASP A 307 4.87 3.29 84.67
CA ASP A 307 4.91 4.38 83.68
C ASP A 307 5.64 3.95 82.40
N ASN A 308 6.84 3.34 82.55
CA ASN A 308 7.60 2.79 81.42
C ASN A 308 6.87 1.64 80.70
N LEU A 309 6.16 0.77 81.43
CA LEU A 309 5.39 -0.32 80.84
C LEU A 309 4.21 0.21 80.01
N ASP A 310 3.51 1.23 80.50
CA ASP A 310 2.36 1.81 79.81
C ASP A 310 2.77 2.68 78.61
N GLN A 311 3.91 3.39 78.69
CA GLN A 311 4.54 3.98 77.51
C GLN A 311 4.90 2.91 76.46
N THR A 312 5.54 1.81 76.89
CA THR A 312 5.92 0.71 75.97
C THR A 312 4.70 0.07 75.29
N LYS A 313 3.55 -0.01 75.98
CA LYS A 313 2.27 -0.44 75.35
C LYS A 313 1.81 0.57 74.29
N SER A 314 1.82 1.86 74.61
CA SER A 314 1.39 2.91 73.67
C SER A 314 2.29 2.98 72.43
N ASP A 315 3.60 2.80 72.60
CA ASP A 315 4.57 2.69 71.50
C ASP A 315 4.30 1.45 70.63
N LEU A 316 3.98 0.31 71.25
CA LEU A 316 3.67 -0.95 70.56
C LEU A 316 2.35 -0.87 69.78
N GLU A 317 1.29 -0.29 70.37
CA GLU A 317 0.02 -0.03 69.68
C GLU A 317 0.20 0.92 68.49
N SER A 318 0.98 1.99 68.68
CA SER A 318 1.34 2.94 67.62
C SER A 318 2.12 2.27 66.48
N ALA A 319 3.11 1.44 66.81
CA ALA A 319 3.90 0.69 65.85
C ALA A 319 3.05 -0.34 65.08
N ASN A 320 2.11 -1.01 65.75
CA ASN A 320 1.21 -1.98 65.13
C ASN A 320 0.20 -1.30 64.19
N SER A 321 -0.31 -0.11 64.57
CA SER A 321 -1.13 0.73 63.69
C SER A 321 -0.38 1.14 62.42
N LEU A 322 0.87 1.59 62.56
CA LEU A 322 1.76 1.93 61.44
C LEU A 322 2.08 0.72 60.54
N ALA A 323 2.17 -0.49 61.11
CA ALA A 323 2.35 -1.72 60.33
C ALA A 323 1.11 -2.03 59.47
N LEU A 324 -0.09 -1.95 60.06
CA LEU A 324 -1.35 -2.15 59.32
C LEU A 324 -1.55 -1.13 58.20
N GLU A 325 -1.18 0.15 58.41
CA GLU A 325 -1.22 1.16 57.35
C GLU A 325 -0.25 0.82 56.19
N LYS A 326 0.96 0.34 56.52
CA LYS A 326 1.95 -0.09 55.53
C LYS A 326 1.49 -1.32 54.75
N ASP A 327 0.91 -2.32 55.40
CA ASP A 327 0.41 -3.54 54.74
C ASP A 327 -0.74 -3.22 53.78
N GLU A 328 -1.69 -2.37 54.18
CA GLU A 328 -2.77 -1.91 53.30
C GLU A 328 -2.24 -1.04 52.15
N ARG A 329 -1.20 -0.23 52.38
CA ARG A 329 -0.50 0.53 51.31
C ARG A 329 0.25 -0.40 50.35
N ILE A 330 0.87 -1.48 50.84
CA ILE A 330 1.49 -2.52 50.03
C ILE A 330 0.42 -3.23 49.19
N ARG A 331 -0.71 -3.63 49.79
CA ARG A 331 -1.85 -4.27 49.10
C ARG A 331 -2.35 -3.42 47.92
N ARG A 332 -2.61 -2.12 48.15
CA ARG A 332 -2.98 -1.16 47.09
C ARG A 332 -1.91 -1.03 46.00
N THR A 333 -0.64 -1.08 46.37
CA THR A 333 0.48 -0.99 45.41
C THR A 333 0.57 -2.25 44.54
N GLN A 334 0.33 -3.43 45.11
CA GLN A 334 0.24 -4.70 44.38
C GLN A 334 -0.99 -4.74 43.44
N GLU A 335 -2.13 -4.22 43.90
CA GLU A 335 -3.37 -4.11 43.12
C GLU A 335 -3.17 -3.18 41.90
N ASN A 336 -2.58 -2.00 42.11
CA ASN A 336 -2.20 -1.08 41.03
C ASN A 336 -1.17 -1.67 40.05
N LEU A 337 -0.18 -2.43 40.55
CA LEU A 337 0.80 -3.12 39.72
C LEU A 337 0.14 -4.21 38.85
N GLY A 338 -0.82 -4.95 39.40
CA GLY A 338 -1.64 -5.92 38.66
C GLY A 338 -2.45 -5.26 37.54
N GLN A 339 -3.11 -4.13 37.83
CA GLN A 339 -3.84 -3.37 36.83
C GLN A 339 -2.90 -2.86 35.71
N THR A 340 -1.77 -2.25 36.09
CA THR A 340 -0.76 -1.74 35.14
C THR A 340 -0.22 -2.85 34.22
N LYS A 341 -0.07 -4.07 34.72
CA LYS A 341 0.32 -5.24 33.92
C LYS A 341 -0.76 -5.64 32.92
N ASN A 342 -2.03 -5.67 33.34
CA ASN A 342 -3.17 -5.99 32.45
C ASN A 342 -3.33 -4.94 31.34
N ASP A 343 -3.11 -3.67 31.67
CA ASP A 343 -3.15 -2.55 30.72
C ASP A 343 -1.98 -2.65 29.71
N LEU A 344 -0.78 -3.02 30.16
CA LEU A 344 0.39 -3.27 29.31
C LEU A 344 0.20 -4.47 28.37
N GLU A 345 -0.36 -5.59 28.86
CA GLU A 345 -0.70 -6.74 28.03
C GLU A 345 -1.77 -6.39 26.97
N SER A 346 -2.74 -5.55 27.33
CA SER A 346 -3.76 -5.03 26.42
C SER A 346 -3.17 -4.11 25.35
N ALA A 347 -2.25 -3.21 25.74
CA ALA A 347 -1.52 -2.33 24.82
C ALA A 347 -0.64 -3.13 23.84
N ASN A 348 0.11 -4.13 24.32
CA ASN A 348 0.92 -5.01 23.47
C ASN A 348 0.06 -5.80 22.46
N ARG A 349 -1.11 -6.29 22.89
CA ARG A 349 -2.07 -6.94 21.99
C ARG A 349 -2.57 -6.00 20.90
N LEU A 350 -2.89 -4.74 21.25
CA LEU A 350 -3.32 -3.72 20.30
C LEU A 350 -2.20 -3.37 19.31
N ALA A 351 -0.95 -3.24 19.77
CA ALA A 351 0.21 -3.00 18.91
C ALA A 351 0.38 -4.12 17.87
N LEU A 352 0.35 -5.39 18.30
CA LEU A 352 0.42 -6.55 17.41
C LEU A 352 -0.73 -6.61 16.38
N GLU A 353 -1.89 -6.03 16.68
CA GLU A 353 -3.01 -5.92 15.74
C GLU A 353 -2.82 -4.77 14.74
N LYS A 354 -2.22 -3.65 15.19
CA LYS A 354 -1.80 -2.56 14.31
C LYS A 354 -0.69 -2.99 13.36
N ASP A 355 0.34 -3.70 13.83
CA ASP A 355 1.42 -4.22 12.98
C ASP A 355 0.90 -5.17 11.89
N LYS A 356 -0.02 -6.08 12.24
CA LYS A 356 -0.70 -6.95 11.27
C LYS A 356 -1.52 -6.15 10.25
N THR A 357 -2.05 -4.99 10.64
CA THR A 357 -2.82 -4.12 9.74
C THR A 357 -1.88 -3.34 8.82
N ILE A 358 -0.80 -2.77 9.35
CA ILE A 358 0.25 -2.08 8.61
C ILE A 358 0.85 -3.00 7.54
N ARG A 359 1.15 -4.26 7.89
CA ARG A 359 1.67 -5.25 6.94
C ARG A 359 0.74 -5.49 5.76
N ARG A 360 -0.57 -5.69 6.01
CA ARG A 360 -1.57 -5.86 4.95
C ARG A 360 -1.72 -4.62 4.07
N THR A 361 -1.63 -3.41 4.64
CA THR A 361 -1.67 -2.18 3.85
C THR A 361 -0.40 -2.00 3.01
N GLN A 362 0.76 -2.45 3.49
CA GLN A 362 1.99 -2.50 2.71
C GLN A 362 1.87 -3.49 1.54
N GLU A 363 1.47 -4.74 1.82
CA GLU A 363 1.24 -5.79 0.81
C GLU A 363 0.22 -5.35 -0.28
N SER A 364 -0.80 -4.57 0.12
CA SER A 364 -1.78 -3.98 -0.80
C SER A 364 -1.21 -2.81 -1.61
N LEU A 365 -0.35 -1.97 -1.01
CA LEU A 365 0.30 -0.85 -1.69
C LEU A 365 1.28 -1.38 -2.74
N ASP A 366 2.19 -2.26 -2.35
CA ASP A 366 3.20 -2.87 -3.24
C ASP A 366 2.52 -3.55 -4.46
N ARG A 367 1.37 -4.20 -4.25
CA ARG A 367 0.57 -4.80 -5.32
C ARG A 367 -0.05 -3.75 -6.26
N THR A 368 -0.64 -2.69 -5.73
CA THR A 368 -1.19 -1.60 -6.56
C THR A 368 -0.11 -0.81 -7.31
N THR A 369 1.12 -0.74 -6.80
CA THR A 369 2.29 -0.22 -7.54
C THR A 369 2.64 -1.12 -8.73
N LEU A 370 2.71 -2.44 -8.54
CA LEU A 370 2.97 -3.39 -9.64
C LEU A 370 1.86 -3.37 -10.71
N ASP A 371 0.59 -3.28 -10.30
CA ASP A 371 -0.54 -3.15 -11.21
C ASP A 371 -0.47 -1.82 -12.01
N LEU A 372 -0.04 -0.72 -11.38
CA LEU A 372 0.19 0.57 -12.04
C LEU A 372 1.35 0.51 -13.04
N GLU A 373 2.49 -0.08 -12.69
CA GLU A 373 3.62 -0.29 -13.62
C GLU A 373 3.24 -1.18 -14.82
N SER A 374 2.37 -2.17 -14.61
CA SER A 374 1.80 -3.01 -15.66
C SER A 374 0.90 -2.19 -16.59
N ALA A 375 0.00 -1.37 -16.02
CA ALA A 375 -0.86 -0.47 -16.77
C ALA A 375 -0.07 0.58 -17.57
N SER A 376 0.97 1.20 -16.98
CA SER A 376 1.85 2.15 -17.68
C SER A 376 2.55 1.51 -18.88
N ARG A 377 3.12 0.31 -18.73
CA ARG A 377 3.72 -0.44 -19.84
C ARG A 377 2.70 -0.77 -20.94
N ALA A 378 1.46 -1.12 -20.57
CA ALA A 378 0.38 -1.37 -21.52
C ALA A 378 -0.10 -0.09 -22.24
N VAL A 379 0.01 1.08 -21.62
CA VAL A 379 -0.22 2.39 -22.28
C VAL A 379 0.90 2.68 -23.27
N THR A 380 2.17 2.61 -22.87
CA THR A 380 3.31 2.86 -23.78
C THR A 380 3.32 1.92 -24.99
N GLY A 381 2.93 0.64 -24.82
CA GLY A 381 2.77 -0.29 -25.92
C GLY A 381 1.63 0.07 -26.89
N LYS A 382 0.53 0.65 -26.39
CA LYS A 382 -0.55 1.20 -27.23
C LYS A 382 -0.12 2.49 -27.93
N ASP A 383 0.62 3.37 -27.26
CA ASP A 383 1.11 4.62 -27.87
C ASP A 383 2.04 4.32 -29.04
N GLY A 384 2.99 3.39 -28.89
CA GLY A 384 3.82 2.92 -30.00
C GLY A 384 3.02 2.26 -31.13
N THR A 385 1.94 1.54 -30.81
CA THR A 385 1.02 0.98 -31.81
C THR A 385 0.26 2.09 -32.57
N ILE A 386 -0.18 3.13 -31.86
CA ILE A 386 -0.85 4.31 -32.45
C ILE A 386 0.12 5.05 -33.37
N SER A 387 1.37 5.28 -32.96
CA SER A 387 2.39 5.89 -33.82
C SER A 387 2.65 5.07 -35.09
N GLY A 388 2.79 3.74 -34.98
CA GLY A 388 2.96 2.86 -36.14
C GLY A 388 1.76 2.88 -37.11
N LEU A 389 0.53 3.00 -36.57
CA LEU A 389 -0.68 3.18 -37.38
C LEU A 389 -0.73 4.56 -38.04
N GLN A 390 -0.32 5.63 -37.35
CA GLN A 390 -0.25 6.99 -37.89
C GLN A 390 0.77 7.06 -39.04
N GLU A 391 1.98 6.54 -38.88
CA GLU A 391 2.95 6.48 -39.99
C GLU A 391 2.42 5.67 -41.18
N THR A 392 1.67 4.59 -40.92
CA THR A 392 1.08 3.75 -41.97
C THR A 392 -0.02 4.48 -42.71
N LEU A 393 -0.85 5.27 -42.02
CA LEU A 393 -1.84 6.16 -42.62
C LEU A 393 -1.18 7.26 -43.47
N ASP A 394 -0.11 7.87 -42.98
CA ASP A 394 0.70 8.85 -43.73
C ASP A 394 1.27 8.25 -45.03
N ARG A 395 1.76 7.01 -44.98
CA ARG A 395 2.26 6.27 -46.15
C ARG A 395 1.14 5.97 -47.15
N THR A 396 -0.04 5.53 -46.70
CA THR A 396 -1.15 5.24 -47.61
C THR A 396 -1.77 6.51 -48.20
N MET A 397 -1.85 7.61 -47.44
CA MET A 397 -2.29 8.91 -47.95
C MET A 397 -1.36 9.45 -49.04
N LYS A 398 -0.03 9.41 -48.82
CA LYS A 398 0.96 9.82 -49.85
C LYS A 398 0.93 8.92 -51.09
N SER A 399 0.69 7.61 -50.90
CA SER A 399 0.48 6.67 -52.01
C SER A 399 -0.79 7.00 -52.80
N LEU A 400 -1.89 7.30 -52.12
CA LEU A 400 -3.17 7.69 -52.73
C LEU A 400 -3.10 9.02 -53.47
N GLU A 401 -2.37 10.00 -52.94
CA GLU A 401 -2.11 11.28 -53.61
C GLU A 401 -1.29 11.07 -54.90
N SER A 402 -0.30 10.18 -54.87
CA SER A 402 0.50 9.79 -56.03
C SER A 402 -0.32 9.04 -57.10
N THR A 403 -1.15 8.07 -56.70
CA THR A 403 -2.01 7.35 -57.66
C THR A 403 -3.11 8.23 -58.23
N ASN A 404 -3.72 9.11 -57.43
CA ASN A 404 -4.68 10.10 -57.93
C ASN A 404 -4.04 11.09 -58.92
N SER A 405 -2.79 11.51 -58.67
CA SER A 405 -2.03 12.34 -59.62
C SER A 405 -1.77 11.61 -60.96
N LEU A 406 -1.43 10.32 -60.91
CA LEU A 406 -1.27 9.48 -62.10
C LEU A 406 -2.60 9.26 -62.85
N VAL A 407 -3.72 9.10 -62.14
CA VAL A 407 -5.05 8.99 -62.75
C VAL A 407 -5.38 10.27 -63.53
N LEU A 408 -5.18 11.46 -62.94
CA LEU A 408 -5.40 12.73 -63.62
C LEU A 408 -4.50 12.91 -64.87
N GLU A 409 -3.25 12.43 -64.83
CA GLU A 409 -2.38 12.40 -66.01
C GLU A 409 -2.91 11.46 -67.09
N LYS A 410 -3.43 10.28 -66.72
CA LYS A 410 -4.05 9.34 -67.67
C LYS A 410 -5.38 9.85 -68.22
N ASP A 411 -6.23 10.47 -67.43
CA ASP A 411 -7.48 11.09 -67.91
C ASP A 411 -7.20 12.23 -68.90
N LYS A 412 -6.16 13.04 -68.65
CA LYS A 412 -5.66 14.02 -69.62
C LYS A 412 -5.18 13.34 -70.91
N THR A 413 -4.34 12.31 -70.79
CA THR A 413 -3.81 11.55 -71.94
C THR A 413 -4.94 10.91 -72.77
N ILE A 414 -5.95 10.34 -72.11
CA ILE A 414 -7.15 9.76 -72.73
C ILE A 414 -7.98 10.84 -73.43
N SER A 415 -8.08 12.03 -72.84
CA SER A 415 -8.79 13.16 -73.44
C SER A 415 -8.09 13.68 -74.71
N GLU A 416 -6.75 13.74 -74.68
CA GLU A 416 -5.92 14.08 -75.85
C GLU A 416 -6.06 13.02 -76.95
N LEU A 417 -5.92 11.72 -76.62
CA LEU A 417 -6.12 10.62 -77.56
C LEU A 417 -7.55 10.54 -78.14
N ARG A 418 -8.58 10.91 -77.37
CA ARG A 418 -9.96 11.01 -77.87
C ARG A 418 -10.13 12.15 -78.88
N ALA A 419 -9.46 13.28 -78.66
CA ALA A 419 -9.48 14.39 -79.61
C ALA A 419 -8.74 14.04 -80.92
N ASP A 420 -7.61 13.34 -80.83
CA ASP A 420 -6.89 12.83 -82.02
C ASP A 420 -7.69 11.74 -82.76
N LEU A 421 -8.45 10.90 -82.05
CA LEU A 421 -9.34 9.91 -82.66
C LEU A 421 -10.54 10.57 -83.39
N ASP A 422 -11.18 11.57 -82.78
CA ASP A 422 -12.23 12.37 -83.42
C ASP A 422 -11.69 13.11 -84.66
N ARG A 423 -10.48 13.68 -84.56
CA ARG A 423 -9.80 14.34 -85.67
C ARG A 423 -9.51 13.37 -86.81
N THR A 424 -8.86 12.25 -86.54
CA THR A 424 -8.50 11.25 -87.56
C THR A 424 -9.73 10.59 -88.18
N THR A 425 -10.82 10.44 -87.42
CA THR A 425 -12.13 10.01 -87.95
C THR A 425 -12.67 11.03 -88.96
N LYS A 426 -12.67 12.33 -88.65
CA LYS A 426 -13.11 13.39 -89.57
C LYS A 426 -12.21 13.53 -90.80
N GLU A 427 -10.91 13.35 -90.63
CA GLU A 427 -9.96 13.30 -91.76
C GLU A 427 -10.24 12.09 -92.66
N LEU A 428 -10.52 10.91 -92.09
CA LEU A 428 -10.94 9.70 -92.82
C LEU A 428 -12.30 9.87 -93.53
N GLU A 429 -13.30 10.47 -92.87
CA GLU A 429 -14.59 10.82 -93.50
C GLU A 429 -14.39 11.74 -94.71
N SER A 430 -13.53 12.76 -94.58
CA SER A 430 -13.22 13.68 -95.68
C SER A 430 -12.49 12.99 -96.83
N ALA A 431 -11.57 12.06 -96.52
CA ALA A 431 -10.84 11.26 -97.51
C ALA A 431 -11.78 10.27 -98.23
N ASN A 432 -12.70 9.63 -97.50
CA ASN A 432 -13.73 8.77 -98.08
C ASN A 432 -14.69 9.56 -98.98
N ARG A 433 -15.10 10.77 -98.59
CA ARG A 433 -15.96 11.62 -99.43
C ARG A 433 -15.23 12.04 -100.71
N LEU A 434 -13.95 12.42 -100.61
CA LEU A 434 -13.11 12.70 -101.77
C LEU A 434 -12.93 11.45 -102.65
N ALA A 435 -12.79 10.26 -102.06
CA ALA A 435 -12.72 9.01 -102.80
C ALA A 435 -14.03 8.73 -103.57
N THR A 436 -15.21 8.94 -102.96
CA THR A 436 -16.49 8.83 -103.67
C THR A 436 -16.67 9.87 -104.77
N GLU A 437 -16.25 11.12 -104.55
CA GLU A 437 -16.23 12.16 -105.60
C GLU A 437 -15.30 11.74 -106.76
N LYS A 438 -14.17 11.09 -106.47
CA LYS A 438 -13.27 10.56 -107.51
C LYS A 438 -13.84 9.36 -108.23
N GLU A 439 -14.44 8.42 -107.53
CA GLU A 439 -15.15 7.26 -108.07
C GLU A 439 -16.26 7.69 -109.05
N GLU A 440 -17.03 8.73 -108.71
CA GLU A 440 -18.03 9.33 -109.60
C GLU A 440 -17.39 9.99 -110.83
N THR A 441 -16.31 10.77 -110.69
CA THR A 441 -15.60 11.30 -111.87
C THR A 441 -14.99 10.20 -112.75
N ILE A 442 -14.54 9.08 -112.17
CA ILE A 442 -14.02 7.92 -112.91
C ILE A 442 -15.14 7.26 -113.71
N LYS A 443 -16.33 7.08 -113.14
CA LYS A 443 -17.52 6.57 -113.85
C LYS A 443 -17.90 7.48 -115.01
N VAL A 444 -17.94 8.80 -114.80
CA VAL A 444 -18.19 9.77 -115.89
C VAL A 444 -17.10 9.70 -116.96
N PHE A 445 -15.82 9.51 -116.61
CA PHE A 445 -14.77 9.29 -117.61
C PHE A 445 -14.91 7.94 -118.33
N GLN A 446 -15.36 6.88 -117.68
CA GLN A 446 -15.65 5.58 -118.30
C GLN A 446 -16.83 5.68 -119.29
N GLU A 447 -17.94 6.30 -118.89
CA GLU A 447 -19.10 6.56 -119.76
C GLU A 447 -18.71 7.39 -120.99
N ASN A 448 -17.88 8.43 -120.82
CA ASN A 448 -17.35 9.21 -121.94
C ASN A 448 -16.41 8.37 -122.83
N LEU A 449 -15.56 7.50 -122.26
CA LEU A 449 -14.69 6.61 -123.03
C LEU A 449 -15.50 5.59 -123.84
N ASP A 450 -16.51 4.95 -123.25
CA ASP A 450 -17.39 4.03 -123.97
C ASP A 450 -18.25 4.75 -125.02
N GLY A 451 -18.65 6.00 -124.77
CA GLY A 451 -19.25 6.87 -125.78
C GLY A 451 -18.32 7.12 -126.97
N THR A 452 -17.09 7.60 -126.73
CA THR A 452 -16.10 7.83 -127.81
C THR A 452 -15.70 6.53 -128.52
N ARG A 453 -15.73 5.39 -127.83
CA ARG A 453 -15.54 4.07 -128.43
C ARG A 453 -16.72 3.68 -129.33
N HIS A 454 -17.95 3.95 -128.92
CA HIS A 454 -19.13 3.72 -129.75
C HIS A 454 -19.11 4.61 -131.01
N ASP A 455 -18.72 5.88 -130.87
CA ASP A 455 -18.51 6.79 -132.00
C ASP A 455 -17.39 6.29 -132.93
N LEU A 456 -16.29 5.76 -132.38
CA LEU A 456 -15.21 5.16 -133.16
C LEU A 456 -15.65 3.87 -133.88
N GLU A 457 -16.43 3.00 -133.24
CA GLU A 457 -17.02 1.81 -133.85
C GLU A 457 -18.05 2.18 -134.94
N SER A 458 -18.83 3.24 -134.74
CA SER A 458 -19.76 3.80 -135.72
C SER A 458 -19.03 4.41 -136.92
N ALA A 459 -17.98 5.21 -136.69
CA ALA A 459 -17.11 5.76 -137.71
C ALA A 459 -16.40 4.65 -138.51
N ASN A 460 -15.90 3.60 -137.84
CA ASN A 460 -15.31 2.45 -138.50
C ASN A 460 -16.33 1.68 -139.37
N ARG A 461 -17.58 1.51 -138.91
CA ARG A 461 -18.66 0.93 -139.75
C ARG A 461 -18.95 1.79 -140.98
N ALA A 462 -19.01 3.11 -140.82
CA ALA A 462 -19.17 4.04 -141.94
C ALA A 462 -17.97 3.96 -142.92
N VAL A 463 -16.74 3.82 -142.42
CA VAL A 463 -15.55 3.58 -143.26
C VAL A 463 -15.66 2.25 -144.01
N THR A 464 -16.02 1.15 -143.35
CA THR A 464 -16.18 -0.15 -144.04
C THR A 464 -17.34 -0.14 -145.06
N GLU A 465 -18.41 0.60 -144.80
CA GLU A 465 -19.46 0.83 -145.80
C GLU A 465 -18.91 1.62 -147.00
N LYS A 466 -18.13 2.68 -146.75
CA LYS A 466 -17.48 3.44 -147.83
C LYS A 466 -16.49 2.58 -148.62
N ASP A 467 -15.65 1.77 -147.97
CA ASP A 467 -14.76 0.82 -148.64
C ASP A 467 -15.53 -0.25 -149.43
N GLY A 468 -16.71 -0.67 -148.94
CA GLY A 468 -17.67 -1.47 -149.69
C GLY A 468 -18.16 -0.77 -150.96
N THR A 469 -18.57 0.50 -150.87
CA THR A 469 -18.98 1.29 -152.05
C THR A 469 -17.82 1.55 -153.01
N VAL A 470 -16.61 1.80 -152.52
CA VAL A 470 -15.39 1.96 -153.33
C VAL A 470 -15.04 0.65 -154.03
N SER A 471 -15.24 -0.50 -153.38
CA SER A 471 -15.04 -1.82 -153.98
C SER A 471 -16.09 -2.11 -155.06
N GLY A 472 -17.37 -1.80 -154.82
CA GLY A 472 -18.42 -1.88 -155.85
C GLY A 472 -18.19 -0.94 -157.04
N LEU A 473 -17.65 0.26 -156.79
CA LEU A 473 -17.21 1.19 -157.84
C LEU A 473 -15.99 0.67 -158.60
N ARG A 474 -15.02 0.05 -157.94
CA ARG A 474 -13.88 -0.65 -158.58
C ARG A 474 -14.38 -1.79 -159.47
N GLU A 475 -15.25 -2.68 -158.99
CA GLU A 475 -15.85 -3.73 -159.84
C GLU A 475 -16.68 -3.17 -161.03
N SER A 476 -17.24 -1.97 -160.88
CA SER A 476 -17.99 -1.30 -161.95
C SER A 476 -17.04 -0.72 -162.99
N LEU A 477 -15.95 -0.10 -162.57
CA LEU A 477 -14.82 0.29 -163.44
C LEU A 477 -14.22 -0.92 -164.15
N ASP A 478 -14.04 -2.04 -163.45
CA ASP A 478 -13.50 -3.28 -164.02
C ASP A 478 -14.44 -3.89 -165.08
N ARG A 479 -15.75 -3.79 -164.87
CA ARG A 479 -16.77 -4.16 -165.88
C ARG A 479 -16.75 -3.22 -167.09
N ILE A 480 -16.63 -1.91 -166.87
CA ILE A 480 -16.50 -0.92 -167.96
C ILE A 480 -15.19 -1.12 -168.73
N ALA A 481 -14.09 -1.43 -168.06
CA ALA A 481 -12.82 -1.76 -168.69
C ALA A 481 -12.94 -3.00 -169.59
N LYS A 482 -13.53 -4.09 -169.08
CA LYS A 482 -13.81 -5.30 -169.87
C LYS A 482 -14.76 -5.05 -171.04
N GLN A 483 -15.77 -4.19 -170.88
CA GLN A 483 -16.64 -3.76 -171.99
C GLN A 483 -15.89 -2.94 -173.04
N ARG A 484 -14.99 -2.05 -172.62
CA ARG A 484 -14.10 -1.28 -173.50
C ARG A 484 -13.13 -2.19 -174.25
N ASP A 485 -12.55 -3.18 -173.58
CA ASP A 485 -11.67 -4.19 -174.18
C ASP A 485 -12.41 -5.05 -175.21
N GLU A 486 -13.64 -5.48 -174.90
CA GLU A 486 -14.50 -6.25 -175.80
C GLU A 486 -14.98 -5.42 -177.01
N LEU A 487 -15.25 -4.12 -176.83
CA LEU A 487 -15.55 -3.19 -177.93
C LEU A 487 -14.32 -2.91 -178.82
N GLU A 488 -13.14 -2.77 -178.23
CA GLU A 488 -11.88 -2.66 -178.97
C GLU A 488 -11.60 -3.94 -179.78
N LYS A 489 -11.96 -5.10 -179.22
CA LYS A 489 -11.91 -6.40 -179.89
C LYS A 489 -12.87 -6.47 -181.08
N GLN A 490 -14.15 -6.17 -180.86
CA GLN A 490 -15.16 -6.11 -181.93
C GLN A 490 -14.79 -5.11 -183.04
N LYS A 491 -14.19 -3.97 -182.69
CA LYS A 491 -13.62 -3.01 -183.64
C LYS A 491 -12.49 -3.64 -184.45
N ASN A 492 -11.53 -4.30 -183.80
CA ASN A 492 -10.41 -4.96 -184.49
C ASN A 492 -10.89 -6.12 -185.39
N ASP A 493 -11.88 -6.89 -184.94
CA ASP A 493 -12.50 -7.95 -185.71
C ASP A 493 -13.20 -7.37 -186.96
N LEU A 494 -13.99 -6.29 -186.81
CA LEU A 494 -14.61 -5.56 -187.93
C LEU A 494 -13.57 -4.91 -188.87
N GLU A 495 -12.45 -4.40 -188.35
CA GLU A 495 -11.34 -3.90 -189.17
C GLU A 495 -10.64 -5.05 -189.94
N SER A 496 -10.59 -6.26 -189.36
CA SER A 496 -10.08 -7.46 -190.02
C SER A 496 -11.03 -7.98 -191.11
N GLU A 497 -12.34 -8.03 -190.87
CA GLU A 497 -13.34 -8.32 -191.90
C GLU A 497 -13.26 -7.30 -193.04
N LYS A 498 -13.16 -6.01 -192.70
CA LYS A 498 -13.02 -4.92 -193.69
C LYS A 498 -11.73 -5.04 -194.52
N ALA A 499 -10.65 -5.55 -193.94
CA ALA A 499 -9.42 -5.86 -194.67
C ALA A 499 -9.57 -7.11 -195.57
N GLN A 500 -10.29 -8.15 -195.11
CA GLN A 500 -10.60 -9.33 -195.92
C GLN A 500 -11.50 -8.97 -197.11
N TRP A 501 -12.57 -8.20 -196.90
CA TRP A 501 -13.42 -7.65 -197.97
C TRP A 501 -12.64 -6.77 -198.96
N ALA A 502 -11.63 -6.02 -198.50
CA ALA A 502 -10.75 -5.25 -199.39
C ALA A 502 -9.82 -6.16 -200.24
N ALA A 503 -9.36 -7.29 -199.68
CA ALA A 503 -8.57 -8.27 -200.42
C ALA A 503 -9.42 -9.02 -201.45
N GLU A 504 -10.61 -9.51 -201.07
CA GLU A 504 -11.53 -10.19 -201.99
C GLU A 504 -12.00 -9.27 -203.12
N LYS A 505 -12.30 -7.99 -202.83
CA LYS A 505 -12.68 -7.01 -203.86
C LYS A 505 -11.60 -6.83 -204.92
N ASN A 506 -10.32 -6.86 -204.54
CA ASN A 506 -9.20 -6.80 -205.49
C ASN A 506 -8.99 -8.13 -206.23
N GLY A 507 -9.22 -9.28 -205.58
CA GLY A 507 -9.17 -10.60 -206.23
C GLY A 507 -10.30 -10.84 -207.24
N LEU A 508 -11.50 -10.31 -206.97
CA LEU A 508 -12.66 -10.40 -207.85
C LEU A 508 -12.52 -9.50 -209.09
N ALA A 509 -11.90 -8.32 -208.96
CA ALA A 509 -11.60 -7.44 -210.10
C ALA A 509 -10.71 -8.12 -211.16
N GLY A 510 -9.84 -9.06 -210.77
CA GLY A 510 -9.03 -9.85 -211.70
C GLY A 510 -9.73 -11.08 -212.30
N ARG A 511 -10.92 -11.46 -211.82
CA ARG A 511 -11.63 -12.70 -212.23
C ARG A 511 -12.96 -12.44 -212.93
N LEU A 512 -13.57 -11.27 -212.71
CA LEU A 512 -14.74 -10.76 -213.45
C LEU A 512 -14.46 -10.40 -214.93
N ALA A 513 -13.22 -10.60 -215.40
CA ALA A 513 -12.85 -10.47 -216.81
C ALA A 513 -12.83 -11.82 -217.58
N ALA A 514 -13.22 -12.94 -216.95
CA ALA A 514 -13.06 -14.28 -217.52
C ALA A 514 -14.34 -15.13 -217.54
N LEU A 515 -15.20 -15.06 -216.51
CA LEU A 515 -16.44 -15.82 -216.38
C LEU A 515 -17.41 -15.01 -215.48
N GLU A 516 -18.62 -14.60 -215.85
CA GLU A 516 -19.38 -14.62 -217.12
C GLU A 516 -19.48 -15.95 -217.88
N ASN A 517 -19.56 -17.04 -217.10
CA ASN A 517 -20.12 -18.31 -217.58
C ASN A 517 -20.74 -19.10 -216.41
N ARG A 518 -21.98 -18.71 -216.02
CA ARG A 518 -22.94 -19.41 -215.10
C ARG A 518 -22.61 -19.25 -213.58
N LEU A 519 -23.42 -18.63 -212.69
CA LEU A 519 -24.75 -18.99 -212.07
C LEU A 519 -24.63 -20.01 -210.88
N GLU A 520 -25.37 -20.04 -209.74
CA GLU A 520 -26.63 -19.39 -209.24
C GLU A 520 -26.79 -19.41 -207.66
N GLU A 521 -27.23 -18.29 -207.03
CA GLU A 521 -28.24 -18.12 -205.91
C GLU A 521 -28.08 -18.65 -204.41
N PRO A 522 -28.98 -18.37 -203.38
CA PRO A 522 -28.56 -17.91 -202.00
C PRO A 522 -29.29 -18.39 -200.66
N ASP A 523 -28.89 -17.81 -199.48
CA ASP A 523 -29.70 -17.33 -198.28
C ASP A 523 -29.88 -18.09 -196.87
N VAL A 524 -30.10 -17.29 -195.78
CA VAL A 524 -30.78 -17.40 -194.41
C VAL A 524 -30.37 -18.19 -193.07
N SER A 525 -30.29 -17.44 -191.91
CA SER A 525 -31.07 -17.56 -190.59
C SER A 525 -30.67 -18.28 -189.20
N SER A 526 -30.57 -17.48 -188.09
CA SER A 526 -31.17 -17.53 -186.68
C SER A 526 -30.91 -18.47 -185.41
N ARG A 527 -30.60 -17.85 -184.20
CA ARG A 527 -31.13 -18.02 -182.76
C ARG A 527 -30.73 -19.25 -181.78
N PRO A 528 -31.18 -19.43 -180.46
CA PRO A 528 -31.04 -18.66 -179.15
C PRO A 528 -31.00 -19.40 -177.69
N ARG A 529 -30.72 -18.69 -176.53
CA ARG A 529 -31.28 -18.74 -175.06
C ARG A 529 -30.81 -19.61 -173.77
N LYS A 530 -30.65 -18.93 -172.56
CA LYS A 530 -31.14 -19.13 -171.08
C LYS A 530 -30.50 -19.95 -169.83
N ARG A 531 -30.20 -19.24 -168.67
CA ARG A 531 -30.42 -19.35 -167.12
C ARG A 531 -30.07 -20.54 -166.10
N GLY A 532 -29.72 -20.26 -164.78
CA GLY A 532 -29.63 -21.19 -163.54
C GLY A 532 -29.18 -20.63 -162.10
N ARG A 533 -29.29 -21.35 -160.91
CA ARG A 533 -28.88 -21.06 -159.44
C ARG A 533 -29.13 -22.31 -158.44
N PRO A 534 -29.09 -22.42 -157.03
CA PRO A 534 -28.56 -21.72 -155.76
C PRO A 534 -28.07 -22.59 -154.47
N THR A 535 -27.94 -22.00 -153.22
CA THR A 535 -27.98 -22.53 -151.75
C THR A 535 -26.85 -23.42 -151.08
N PHE A 536 -26.82 -23.83 -149.75
CA PHE A 536 -26.65 -23.19 -148.37
C PHE A 536 -26.29 -24.26 -147.22
N GLU A 537 -26.05 -23.88 -145.92
CA GLU A 537 -26.07 -24.66 -144.58
C GLU A 537 -24.82 -24.74 -143.62
N ALA A 538 -25.00 -25.19 -142.33
CA ALA A 538 -24.25 -24.80 -141.08
C ALA A 538 -24.18 -25.84 -139.88
N GLY A 539 -23.80 -25.46 -138.63
CA GLY A 539 -23.76 -26.24 -137.34
C GLY A 539 -22.37 -26.36 -136.64
N GLU A 540 -22.07 -26.23 -135.32
CA GLU A 540 -22.73 -26.02 -133.98
C GLU A 540 -23.19 -27.30 -133.18
N ASP A 541 -23.09 -27.51 -131.83
CA ASP A 541 -22.33 -26.94 -130.65
C ASP A 541 -22.55 -27.79 -129.33
N THR A 542 -21.65 -27.83 -128.29
CA THR A 542 -21.88 -28.51 -126.95
C THR A 542 -21.04 -28.06 -125.71
N GLU A 543 -21.66 -27.61 -124.59
CA GLU A 543 -21.05 -27.64 -123.21
C GLU A 543 -22.04 -27.60 -122.00
N ARG A 544 -23.34 -27.91 -122.17
CA ARG A 544 -24.39 -27.38 -121.26
C ARG A 544 -24.75 -28.15 -119.96
N ASP A 545 -24.42 -29.43 -119.83
CA ASP A 545 -25.10 -30.30 -118.85
C ASP A 545 -24.55 -30.28 -117.41
N ARG A 546 -23.30 -29.82 -117.18
CA ARG A 546 -22.60 -30.03 -115.90
C ARG A 546 -23.21 -29.28 -114.71
N TRP A 547 -23.84 -28.13 -114.94
CA TRP A 547 -24.42 -27.30 -113.87
C TRP A 547 -25.76 -27.80 -113.32
N VAL A 548 -26.48 -28.62 -114.09
CA VAL A 548 -27.84 -29.07 -113.72
C VAL A 548 -27.79 -30.10 -112.58
N GLN A 549 -26.79 -30.98 -112.56
CA GLN A 549 -26.71 -32.06 -111.57
C GLN A 549 -26.38 -31.56 -110.15
N GLU A 550 -25.47 -30.59 -110.01
CA GLU A 550 -25.06 -30.07 -108.69
C GLU A 550 -26.22 -29.35 -107.97
N ALA A 551 -27.06 -28.63 -108.73
CA ALA A 551 -28.22 -27.93 -108.19
C ALA A 551 -29.25 -28.89 -107.56
N TYR A 552 -29.45 -30.09 -108.14
CA TYR A 552 -30.33 -31.11 -107.55
C TYR A 552 -29.74 -31.71 -106.27
N HIS A 553 -28.42 -31.93 -106.21
CA HIS A 553 -27.78 -32.54 -105.03
C HIS A 553 -27.85 -31.63 -103.79
N LEU A 554 -27.58 -30.33 -103.95
CA LEU A 554 -27.71 -29.35 -102.86
C LEU A 554 -29.16 -29.19 -102.37
N THR A 555 -30.15 -29.39 -103.25
CA THR A 555 -31.58 -29.31 -102.91
C THR A 555 -32.05 -30.48 -102.04
N ASP A 556 -31.57 -31.70 -102.28
CA ASP A 556 -31.86 -32.86 -101.41
C ASP A 556 -31.30 -32.66 -99.99
N LEU A 557 -30.06 -32.17 -99.88
CA LEU A 557 -29.40 -31.93 -98.60
C LEU A 557 -30.11 -30.88 -97.75
N LEU A 558 -30.60 -29.78 -98.36
CA LEU A 558 -31.45 -28.80 -97.67
C LEU A 558 -32.82 -29.34 -97.25
N THR A 559 -33.34 -30.35 -97.95
CA THR A 559 -34.59 -31.02 -97.58
C THR A 559 -34.38 -31.98 -96.41
N ARG A 560 -33.18 -32.56 -96.30
CA ARG A 560 -32.77 -33.50 -95.25
C ARG A 560 -32.34 -32.82 -93.95
N TYR A 561 -31.68 -31.67 -94.04
CA TYR A 561 -31.24 -30.89 -92.88
C TYR A 561 -32.11 -29.64 -92.75
N ARG A 562 -33.19 -29.73 -91.95
CA ARG A 562 -34.20 -28.66 -91.86
C ARG A 562 -33.76 -27.61 -90.83
N PRO A 563 -33.38 -26.38 -91.23
CA PRO A 563 -33.03 -25.34 -90.27
C PRO A 563 -34.30 -24.80 -89.60
N VAL A 564 -34.29 -24.72 -88.27
CA VAL A 564 -35.34 -24.13 -87.44
C VAL A 564 -34.68 -23.15 -86.48
N VAL A 565 -35.27 -21.98 -86.27
CA VAL A 565 -34.74 -20.99 -85.32
C VAL A 565 -35.35 -21.23 -83.94
N GLU A 566 -34.54 -21.12 -82.88
CA GLU A 566 -35.02 -21.13 -81.49
C GLU A 566 -36.02 -19.98 -81.25
N GLN A 567 -37.13 -20.26 -80.55
CA GLN A 567 -38.16 -19.25 -80.27
C GLN A 567 -37.60 -18.15 -79.35
N GLY A 568 -37.77 -16.89 -79.76
CA GLY A 568 -37.24 -15.73 -79.05
C GLY A 568 -35.84 -15.28 -79.49
N ASN A 569 -35.19 -15.97 -80.43
CA ASN A 569 -33.95 -15.49 -81.04
C ASN A 569 -34.22 -14.53 -82.21
N GLU A 570 -33.39 -13.49 -82.36
CA GLU A 570 -33.58 -12.45 -83.38
C GLU A 570 -33.20 -12.90 -84.81
N MET A 571 -32.52 -14.04 -84.95
CA MET A 571 -32.06 -14.52 -86.25
C MET A 571 -33.22 -14.95 -87.15
N THR A 572 -33.29 -14.44 -88.38
CA THR A 572 -34.30 -14.88 -89.35
C THR A 572 -34.01 -16.30 -89.88
N HIS A 573 -35.07 -17.02 -90.28
CA HIS A 573 -34.93 -18.29 -91.03
C HIS A 573 -34.07 -18.13 -92.31
N ALA A 574 -34.09 -16.96 -92.93
CA ALA A 574 -33.24 -16.65 -94.09
C ALA A 574 -31.74 -16.47 -93.73
N GLN A 575 -31.39 -16.16 -92.49
CA GLN A 575 -30.02 -16.26 -91.98
C GLN A 575 -29.67 -17.71 -91.65
N ALA A 576 -30.58 -18.48 -91.01
CA ALA A 576 -30.38 -19.90 -90.71
C ALA A 576 -30.06 -20.73 -91.98
N VAL A 577 -30.86 -20.57 -93.04
CA VAL A 577 -30.63 -21.23 -94.34
C VAL A 577 -29.29 -20.81 -94.98
N ARG A 578 -28.89 -19.54 -94.83
CA ARG A 578 -27.59 -19.04 -95.35
C ARG A 578 -26.38 -19.46 -94.51
N ALA A 579 -26.55 -19.76 -93.23
CA ALA A 579 -25.55 -20.44 -92.42
C ALA A 579 -25.44 -21.91 -92.85
N LEU A 580 -26.56 -22.62 -92.93
CA LEU A 580 -26.62 -24.03 -93.35
C LEU A 580 -25.99 -24.27 -94.73
N LEU A 581 -26.33 -23.45 -95.73
CA LEU A 581 -25.72 -23.51 -97.07
C LEU A 581 -24.20 -23.35 -97.02
N ARG A 582 -23.68 -22.50 -96.12
CA ARG A 582 -22.23 -22.28 -95.95
C ARG A 582 -21.51 -23.56 -95.51
N GLY A 583 -22.16 -24.41 -94.72
CA GLY A 583 -21.64 -25.72 -94.32
C GLY A 583 -21.86 -26.86 -95.33
N LEU A 584 -22.87 -26.75 -96.21
CA LEU A 584 -23.16 -27.77 -97.23
C LEU A 584 -22.32 -27.64 -98.51
N MET A 585 -21.80 -26.44 -98.82
CA MET A 585 -20.98 -26.20 -100.01
C MET A 585 -19.62 -26.93 -99.99
N PRO A 586 -18.81 -26.90 -98.92
CA PRO A 586 -17.57 -27.68 -98.84
C PRO A 586 -17.84 -29.14 -98.48
N GLU A 587 -17.26 -30.08 -99.23
CA GLU A 587 -17.45 -31.52 -99.02
C GLU A 587 -17.07 -31.99 -97.61
N VAL A 588 -15.90 -31.58 -97.10
CA VAL A 588 -15.43 -31.87 -95.73
C VAL A 588 -16.36 -31.29 -94.65
N SER A 589 -17.01 -30.16 -94.92
CA SER A 589 -17.97 -29.54 -93.99
C SER A 589 -19.32 -30.26 -94.02
N ARG A 590 -19.71 -30.80 -95.19
CA ARG A 590 -20.91 -31.64 -95.38
C ARG A 590 -20.80 -32.96 -94.62
N GLU A 591 -19.64 -33.61 -94.65
CA GLU A 591 -19.36 -34.83 -93.86
C GLU A 591 -19.48 -34.56 -92.36
N ARG A 592 -18.81 -33.53 -91.84
CA ARG A 592 -18.85 -33.17 -90.42
C ARG A 592 -20.24 -32.76 -89.93
N LEU A 593 -21.03 -32.14 -90.79
CA LEU A 593 -22.43 -31.81 -90.51
C LEU A 593 -23.31 -33.07 -90.46
N ALA A 594 -23.02 -34.07 -91.29
CA ALA A 594 -23.68 -35.38 -91.23
C ALA A 594 -23.32 -36.14 -89.94
N ASP A 595 -22.05 -36.13 -89.53
CA ASP A 595 -21.59 -36.71 -88.26
C ASP A 595 -22.26 -36.05 -87.05
N PHE A 596 -22.28 -34.71 -87.01
CA PHE A 596 -23.01 -33.94 -85.99
C PHE A 596 -24.49 -34.36 -85.93
N MET A 597 -25.16 -34.46 -87.07
CA MET A 597 -26.58 -34.82 -87.11
C MET A 597 -26.87 -36.29 -86.78
N ALA A 598 -25.92 -37.19 -87.02
CA ALA A 598 -26.02 -38.59 -86.60
C ALA A 598 -25.79 -38.76 -85.09
N GLN A 599 -24.80 -38.08 -84.52
CA GLN A 599 -24.20 -38.44 -83.24
C GLN A 599 -24.34 -37.39 -82.11
N ALA A 600 -24.70 -36.13 -82.40
CA ALA A 600 -24.93 -35.13 -81.35
C ALA A 600 -26.28 -35.37 -80.63
N GLU A 601 -26.29 -35.24 -79.31
CA GLU A 601 -27.50 -35.38 -78.50
C GLU A 601 -28.39 -34.12 -78.59
N PRO A 602 -29.72 -34.26 -78.77
CA PRO A 602 -30.64 -33.13 -78.80
C PRO A 602 -30.57 -32.26 -77.53
N GLY A 603 -30.58 -30.94 -77.71
CA GLY A 603 -30.50 -29.96 -76.62
C GLY A 603 -29.08 -29.52 -76.25
N HIS A 604 -28.03 -30.23 -76.67
CA HIS A 604 -26.65 -29.75 -76.54
C HIS A 604 -26.33 -28.72 -77.63
N TRP A 605 -25.81 -27.56 -77.22
CA TRP A 605 -25.46 -26.47 -78.12
C TRP A 605 -23.98 -26.51 -78.49
N CYS A 606 -23.71 -26.44 -79.79
CA CYS A 606 -22.37 -26.40 -80.37
C CYS A 606 -22.18 -25.13 -81.22
N CYS A 607 -20.96 -24.59 -81.28
CA CYS A 607 -20.63 -23.52 -82.20
C CYS A 607 -20.56 -24.05 -83.64
N TYR A 608 -21.41 -23.52 -84.52
CA TYR A 608 -21.58 -24.03 -85.88
C TYR A 608 -20.29 -23.99 -86.68
N ASP A 609 -19.59 -22.85 -86.68
CA ASP A 609 -18.35 -22.69 -87.42
C ASP A 609 -17.24 -23.62 -86.90
N GLN A 610 -17.24 -23.96 -85.60
CA GLN A 610 -16.32 -24.96 -85.02
C GLN A 610 -16.70 -26.40 -85.43
N VAL A 611 -17.99 -26.74 -85.44
CA VAL A 611 -18.49 -28.03 -85.95
C VAL A 611 -18.08 -28.23 -87.41
N LEU A 612 -18.19 -27.20 -88.26
CA LEU A 612 -17.76 -27.27 -89.66
C LEU A 612 -16.22 -27.37 -89.80
N LYS A 613 -15.46 -26.69 -88.94
CA LYS A 613 -13.99 -26.55 -89.05
C LYS A 613 -13.19 -27.69 -88.42
N TYR A 614 -13.69 -28.29 -87.33
CA TYR A 614 -13.01 -29.37 -86.59
C TYR A 614 -13.90 -30.58 -86.27
N GLY A 615 -15.22 -30.49 -86.45
CA GLY A 615 -16.18 -31.53 -86.06
C GLY A 615 -16.74 -31.32 -84.64
N TYR A 616 -17.88 -31.95 -84.33
CA TYR A 616 -18.56 -31.74 -83.05
C TYR A 616 -17.86 -32.41 -81.85
N LEU A 617 -17.05 -33.44 -82.08
CA LEU A 617 -16.23 -34.08 -81.03
C LEU A 617 -15.04 -33.22 -80.56
N TYR A 618 -14.73 -32.11 -81.24
CA TYR A 618 -13.73 -31.17 -80.78
C TYR A 618 -14.24 -30.41 -79.55
N ALA A 619 -13.48 -30.37 -78.47
CA ALA A 619 -13.92 -29.76 -77.20
C ALA A 619 -14.30 -28.27 -77.33
N GLY A 620 -13.61 -27.50 -78.19
CA GLY A 620 -13.95 -26.10 -78.48
C GLY A 620 -15.22 -25.91 -79.31
N SER A 621 -15.80 -26.98 -79.87
CA SER A 621 -17.10 -26.95 -80.55
C SER A 621 -18.28 -26.86 -79.57
N TRP A 622 -18.11 -27.18 -78.28
CA TRP A 622 -19.20 -27.18 -77.30
C TRP A 622 -19.38 -25.77 -76.70
N VAL A 623 -20.62 -25.29 -76.63
CA VAL A 623 -20.98 -24.02 -76.00
C VAL A 623 -21.14 -24.25 -74.50
N GLN A 624 -20.65 -23.33 -73.67
CA GLN A 624 -20.79 -23.44 -72.22
C GLN A 624 -22.25 -23.14 -71.79
N ALA A 625 -22.61 -23.50 -70.55
CA ALA A 625 -23.98 -23.45 -70.06
C ALA A 625 -24.54 -22.00 -69.90
N ASP A 626 -23.65 -21.02 -69.87
CA ASP A 626 -23.92 -19.57 -69.94
C ASP A 626 -24.23 -19.08 -71.38
N GLY A 627 -24.02 -19.92 -72.39
CA GLY A 627 -24.14 -19.57 -73.80
C GLY A 627 -22.86 -19.05 -74.46
N PHE A 628 -21.71 -19.06 -73.77
CA PHE A 628 -20.45 -18.52 -74.29
C PHE A 628 -19.73 -19.51 -75.23
N CYS A 629 -19.19 -18.99 -76.35
CA CYS A 629 -18.26 -19.72 -77.23
C CYS A 629 -16.83 -19.23 -77.01
N GLY A 630 -15.93 -20.14 -76.61
CA GLY A 630 -14.55 -19.81 -76.24
C GLY A 630 -13.69 -19.17 -77.35
N GLU A 631 -14.09 -19.26 -78.62
CA GLU A 631 -13.32 -18.74 -79.77
C GLU A 631 -14.00 -17.56 -80.50
N HIS A 632 -15.26 -17.20 -80.20
CA HIS A 632 -16.03 -16.24 -81.02
C HIS A 632 -16.90 -15.29 -80.17
N LYS A 633 -16.76 -13.96 -80.37
CA LYS A 633 -17.62 -12.93 -79.74
C LYS A 633 -19.06 -12.92 -80.26
N SER A 634 -19.26 -13.33 -81.51
CA SER A 634 -20.58 -13.63 -82.07
C SER A 634 -20.47 -14.80 -83.03
N CYS A 635 -21.36 -15.78 -82.89
CA CYS A 635 -21.41 -16.94 -83.77
C CYS A 635 -22.79 -17.60 -83.74
N TYR A 636 -23.05 -18.45 -84.75
CA TYR A 636 -24.22 -19.29 -84.75
C TYR A 636 -24.00 -20.48 -83.83
N HIS A 637 -24.90 -20.68 -82.87
CA HIS A 637 -24.98 -21.91 -82.11
C HIS A 637 -26.02 -22.83 -82.76
N VAL A 638 -25.67 -24.12 -82.89
CA VAL A 638 -26.56 -25.18 -83.37
C VAL A 638 -26.80 -26.24 -82.31
N SER A 639 -27.99 -26.81 -82.32
CA SER A 639 -28.31 -28.05 -81.63
C SER A 639 -29.04 -28.98 -82.59
N ARG A 640 -28.90 -30.29 -82.41
CA ARG A 640 -29.84 -31.23 -83.04
C ARG A 640 -31.22 -31.00 -82.41
N GLY A 641 -32.26 -30.87 -83.24
CA GLY A 641 -33.63 -30.78 -82.74
C GLY A 641 -34.08 -32.09 -82.06
N PRO A 642 -35.04 -32.06 -81.13
CA PRO A 642 -35.67 -33.27 -80.64
C PRO A 642 -36.31 -34.01 -81.82
N ASP A 643 -36.25 -35.35 -81.84
CA ASP A 643 -36.75 -36.13 -82.99
C ASP A 643 -38.27 -35.96 -83.23
N GLU A 644 -39.02 -35.49 -82.22
CA GLU A 644 -40.42 -35.06 -82.32
C GLU A 644 -40.65 -33.88 -83.29
N ALA A 645 -39.63 -33.03 -83.54
CA ALA A 645 -39.67 -31.98 -84.55
C ALA A 645 -39.51 -32.51 -85.99
N GLY A 646 -39.23 -33.81 -86.14
CA GLY A 646 -38.87 -34.49 -87.37
C GLY A 646 -37.35 -34.68 -87.49
N HIS A 647 -36.93 -35.91 -87.80
CA HIS A 647 -35.53 -36.26 -88.02
C HIS A 647 -34.85 -35.31 -89.03
N GLY A 648 -33.62 -34.92 -88.74
CA GLY A 648 -32.86 -33.98 -89.57
C GLY A 648 -33.07 -32.50 -89.23
N THR A 649 -33.91 -32.16 -88.24
CA THR A 649 -34.08 -30.77 -87.76
C THR A 649 -32.81 -30.26 -87.07
N ILE A 650 -32.29 -29.12 -87.53
CA ILE A 650 -31.18 -28.39 -86.91
C ILE A 650 -31.75 -27.11 -86.28
N LEU A 651 -31.66 -27.00 -84.95
CA LEU A 651 -31.98 -25.77 -84.25
C LEU A 651 -30.80 -24.81 -84.39
N PHE A 652 -31.05 -23.57 -84.81
CA PHE A 652 -30.07 -22.49 -84.86
C PHE A 652 -30.47 -21.34 -83.93
N ARG A 653 -29.48 -20.69 -83.34
CA ARG A 653 -29.61 -19.38 -82.69
C ARG A 653 -28.35 -18.55 -82.91
N LEU A 654 -28.49 -17.24 -83.05
CA LEU A 654 -27.38 -16.30 -82.99
C LEU A 654 -27.18 -15.88 -81.54
N VAL A 655 -25.93 -15.87 -81.06
CA VAL A 655 -25.56 -15.23 -79.79
C VAL A 655 -24.52 -14.17 -80.10
N GLU A 656 -24.76 -12.96 -79.60
CA GLU A 656 -23.83 -11.83 -79.63
C GLU A 656 -23.52 -11.46 -78.18
N ILE A 657 -22.24 -11.44 -77.82
CA ILE A 657 -21.79 -11.15 -76.47
C ILE A 657 -21.58 -9.63 -76.37
N ASN A 658 -22.51 -8.94 -75.72
CA ASN A 658 -22.36 -7.53 -75.38
C ASN A 658 -21.31 -7.37 -74.27
N GLU A 659 -20.34 -6.47 -74.49
CA GLU A 659 -19.32 -6.13 -73.50
C GLU A 659 -19.84 -4.95 -72.65
N GLU A 660 -20.15 -5.21 -71.37
CA GLU A 660 -20.38 -4.21 -70.31
C GLU A 660 -19.15 -4.07 -69.40
#